data_AF-A0A8G1VJ78-F1
#
_entry.id   AF-A0A8G1VJ78-F1
#
_cell.length_a   1.000
_cell.length_b   1.000
_cell.length_c   1.000
_cell.angle_alpha   90.00
_cell.angle_beta   90.00
_cell.angle_gamma   90.00
#
_symmetry.space_group_name_H-M   'P 1'
#
loop_
_entity.id
_entity.type
_entity.pdbx_description
1 polymer ?
#
loop_
_entity_poly.entity_id
_entity_poly.type
_entity_poly.pdbx_seq_one_letter_code
_entity_poly.pdbx_strand_id
1 'polypeptide(L)'
;MSLSTTTTVEKRLLATAEHLNAPNKSQPTSVPWVHPHLEQGVVPIKGRQLRASQPIRQGELLMIDVPYALIPVVDDPASSDSLLCSNPTCSRQTQRSSGRISCPNRCLADVVWCGPTCQEADQLRHEFECTWLQRYAAPTRTKWGEYDFGMMWLIVRILASRHMERQQPFDTEIQTNQRFKGGWDAIQSFCGSIDSWAHSQVRSWTALVKKYLRSSPVLPHDLSADEIVALICREEANSFGLYPRETGVYPVPEPPVDRGEQFAAAVYPRAAIANHSCSPNIMHKPDHHGRMVFTASRDIAAGEECCISYFDLSKRVDLKSRRDHLQGLFRPNPARSRPNAVLLMQVRGGNLETSEAEWEHAQLSKMDTKYRQPDFGVAEASDYASEPPETPNITAGSQHLHRKLGGKEVQLFAVGGAIGTSLFVQAGAMLPKAGPAGLLIGFLAYTPIILAVNQCFAEMVCYLPIPSPFIRLAGHWVDDALSFAMGWNFFFTMALGIPYEIVAINILLTYWTDRVPVAAVVVIMLVLYTLLNVFTVRFFGVSEFYLSFFKIFLMVGLLLYTVVTMVGGNPRHDVYGFRYWRDPGAFVSYIEPGSVGRFCGVLACMVQASFTMVGPEYISMAAAEAARPRRVMRKAYAAYPWRLVTFFVLGVLSMGILIPYNDPTLAATLEGSGHESGTGAASPYVISMNHFNIRVLPDIVNALIMTSVFSAGNNLVFSAARTLHGMALEGRAPSLFARCNRNGLPYYAVGASLAFCLLGFLQVSNSSSTVLNWLVGIIVASYLLNYVGTCITYLHFYAALRRQGISRDTLPYKGVLQPYAGWFALVGTIVMTLIIGFEIFLDGQWDVQTFFLDYTMVGFFVVAFGFWKVVKRTRYVWPGTADLGLGGLKKEIDEYEAGVVVPVRRGVARVWDGLFE
;
A
#
# COMPACT_ATOMS: atom_id res chain seq x y z
N MET A 1 34.43 -21.13 51.09
CA MET A 1 32.96 -20.93 51.00
C MET A 1 32.69 -19.91 49.88
N SER A 2 32.34 -20.40 48.69
CA SER A 2 31.45 -19.72 47.73
C SER A 2 31.13 -20.73 46.63
N LEU A 3 29.99 -21.39 46.79
CA LEU A 3 29.40 -22.27 45.80
C LEU A 3 29.08 -21.48 44.54
N SER A 4 29.72 -21.82 43.41
CA SER A 4 29.15 -21.58 42.08
C SER A 4 28.48 -22.87 41.64
N THR A 5 27.16 -22.91 41.78
CA THR A 5 26.31 -24.03 41.37
C THR A 5 26.14 -24.02 39.85
N THR A 6 27.09 -24.60 39.11
CA THR A 6 26.80 -25.09 37.75
C THR A 6 25.70 -26.15 37.84
N THR A 7 24.62 -25.96 37.09
CA THR A 7 23.44 -26.82 37.15
C THR A 7 23.76 -28.22 36.63
N THR A 8 23.06 -29.23 37.15
CA THR A 8 23.20 -30.66 36.77
C THR A 8 22.94 -30.90 35.27
N VAL A 9 22.25 -29.96 34.60
CA VAL A 9 21.96 -29.97 33.16
C VAL A 9 23.19 -29.57 32.35
N GLU A 10 23.93 -28.53 32.75
CA GLU A 10 25.19 -28.12 32.12
C GLU A 10 26.25 -29.23 32.21
N LYS A 11 26.36 -29.89 33.38
CA LYS A 11 27.28 -31.03 33.55
C LYS A 11 26.88 -32.24 32.71
N ARG A 12 25.58 -32.50 32.50
CA ARG A 12 25.10 -33.60 31.64
C ARG A 12 25.26 -33.28 30.15
N LEU A 13 25.05 -32.04 29.74
CA LEU A 13 25.26 -31.60 28.35
C LEU A 13 26.76 -31.58 27.98
N LEU A 14 27.62 -31.06 28.88
CA LEU A 14 29.09 -31.13 28.72
C LEU A 14 29.57 -32.58 28.71
N ALA A 15 29.06 -33.44 29.61
CA ALA A 15 29.42 -34.86 29.63
C ALA A 15 28.97 -35.59 28.35
N THR A 16 27.84 -35.24 27.74
CA THR A 16 27.37 -35.86 26.49
C THR A 16 28.23 -35.44 25.29
N ALA A 17 28.71 -34.18 25.27
CA ALA A 17 29.65 -33.69 24.26
C ALA A 17 31.07 -34.25 24.43
N GLU A 18 31.53 -34.45 25.67
CA GLU A 18 32.83 -35.10 25.95
C GLU A 18 32.79 -36.62 25.73
N HIS A 19 31.65 -37.28 25.95
CA HIS A 19 31.53 -38.73 25.72
C HIS A 19 31.64 -39.09 24.22
N LEU A 20 31.30 -38.17 23.32
CA LEU A 20 31.49 -38.33 21.87
C LEU A 20 32.95 -38.10 21.41
N ASN A 21 33.81 -37.58 22.30
CA ASN A 21 35.25 -37.43 22.09
C ASN A 21 36.07 -38.54 22.79
N ALA A 22 35.44 -39.52 23.42
CA ALA A 22 36.16 -40.66 24.00
C ALA A 22 36.74 -41.54 22.87
N PRO A 23 38.07 -41.80 22.85
CA PRO A 23 38.72 -42.57 21.79
C PRO A 23 38.50 -44.07 22.03
N ASN A 24 37.27 -44.55 21.93
CA ASN A 24 36.97 -45.98 22.06
C ASN A 24 35.99 -46.49 20.99
N LYS A 25 36.63 -47.08 19.97
CA LYS A 25 36.25 -48.25 19.17
C LYS A 25 34.94 -48.20 18.34
N SER A 26 35.19 -48.21 17.02
CA SER A 26 34.39 -48.81 15.94
C SER A 26 33.07 -48.17 15.52
N GLN A 27 33.06 -46.87 15.20
CA GLN A 27 32.14 -46.33 14.18
C GLN A 27 32.90 -45.41 13.22
N PRO A 28 32.69 -45.50 11.90
CA PRO A 28 33.42 -44.68 10.94
C PRO A 28 33.01 -43.22 11.10
N THR A 29 34.00 -42.37 11.38
CA THR A 29 33.87 -40.94 11.69
C THR A 29 33.38 -40.06 10.53
N SER A 30 32.95 -40.66 9.42
CA SER A 30 32.46 -39.99 8.20
C SER A 30 30.97 -40.25 7.88
N VAL A 31 30.25 -41.05 8.68
CA VAL A 31 28.89 -41.49 8.31
C VAL A 31 27.81 -40.65 9.01
N PRO A 32 26.84 -40.10 8.26
CA PRO A 32 25.71 -39.39 8.86
C PRO A 32 24.80 -40.34 9.63
N TRP A 33 24.39 -39.97 10.85
CA TRP A 33 23.66 -40.85 11.78
C TRP A 33 22.27 -40.29 12.11
N VAL A 34 21.28 -41.18 12.29
CA VAL A 34 19.92 -40.81 12.71
C VAL A 34 19.44 -41.79 13.77
N HIS A 35 18.81 -41.28 14.84
CA HIS A 35 18.32 -42.07 15.95
C HIS A 35 17.31 -43.13 15.48
N PRO A 36 17.38 -44.41 15.96
CA PRO A 36 16.53 -45.49 15.48
C PRO A 36 15.03 -45.26 15.66
N HIS A 37 14.66 -44.46 16.68
CA HIS A 37 13.28 -44.08 16.99
C HIS A 37 12.83 -42.81 16.25
N LEU A 38 13.56 -42.36 15.22
CA LEU A 38 13.09 -41.28 14.35
C LEU A 38 12.60 -41.84 13.03
N GLU A 39 11.47 -41.31 12.59
CA GLU A 39 10.84 -41.67 11.32
C GLU A 39 10.51 -40.41 10.53
N GLN A 40 10.73 -40.49 9.22
CA GLN A 40 10.25 -39.48 8.28
C GLN A 40 8.77 -39.78 7.95
N GLY A 41 7.92 -38.77 8.09
CA GLY A 41 6.54 -38.79 7.64
C GLY A 41 6.27 -37.69 6.62
N VAL A 42 5.10 -37.77 5.99
CA VAL A 42 4.51 -36.67 5.23
C VAL A 42 3.10 -36.46 5.75
N VAL A 43 2.81 -35.23 6.16
CA VAL A 43 1.45 -34.79 6.49
C VAL A 43 0.92 -34.02 5.28
N PRO A 44 -0.27 -34.36 4.74
CA PRO A 44 -0.80 -33.73 3.53
C PRO A 44 -0.83 -32.19 3.55
N ILE A 45 -0.90 -31.60 4.74
CA ILE A 45 -1.00 -30.14 4.94
C ILE A 45 0.30 -29.50 5.43
N LYS A 46 1.17 -30.24 6.14
CA LYS A 46 2.44 -29.70 6.67
C LYS A 46 3.66 -30.03 5.79
N GLY A 47 3.54 -30.97 4.87
CA GLY A 47 4.67 -31.49 4.11
C GLY A 47 5.45 -32.52 4.91
N ARG A 48 6.78 -32.51 4.78
CA ARG A 48 7.66 -33.45 5.49
C ARG A 48 7.57 -33.23 7.00
N GLN A 49 7.69 -34.31 7.75
CA GLN A 49 7.67 -34.29 9.21
C GLN A 49 8.74 -35.25 9.73
N LEU A 50 9.45 -34.86 10.78
CA LEU A 50 10.29 -35.76 11.58
C LEU A 50 9.51 -36.10 12.85
N ARG A 51 9.30 -37.39 13.14
CA ARG A 51 8.56 -37.81 14.35
C ARG A 51 9.34 -38.84 15.15
N ALA A 52 9.14 -38.84 16.45
CA ALA A 52 9.64 -39.90 17.33
C ALA A 52 8.66 -41.10 17.28
N SER A 53 9.12 -42.29 16.90
CA SER A 53 8.31 -43.52 16.93
C SER A 53 8.20 -44.12 18.33
N GLN A 54 9.14 -43.80 19.22
CA GLN A 54 9.13 -44.13 20.64
C GLN A 54 9.59 -42.92 21.47
N PRO A 55 9.38 -42.91 22.80
CA PRO A 55 9.84 -41.80 23.63
C PRO A 55 11.38 -41.65 23.56
N ILE A 56 11.86 -40.42 23.43
CA ILE A 56 13.29 -40.07 23.41
C ILE A 56 13.55 -39.13 24.59
N ARG A 57 14.56 -39.41 25.41
CA ARG A 57 14.83 -38.62 26.62
C ARG A 57 15.59 -37.34 26.29
N GLN A 58 15.39 -36.33 27.13
CA GLN A 58 16.17 -35.11 27.09
C GLN A 58 17.68 -35.41 27.10
N GLY A 59 18.41 -34.78 26.18
CA GLY A 59 19.86 -34.93 26.01
C GLY A 59 20.29 -36.09 25.10
N GLU A 60 19.38 -36.96 24.67
CA GLU A 60 19.74 -38.02 23.71
C GLU A 60 20.06 -37.43 22.32
N LEU A 61 21.00 -38.09 21.62
CA LEU A 61 21.41 -37.74 20.27
C LEU A 61 20.30 -38.11 19.28
N LEU A 62 19.88 -37.16 18.46
CA LEU A 62 18.82 -37.35 17.46
C LEU A 62 19.38 -37.58 16.06
N MET A 63 20.35 -36.77 15.64
CA MET A 63 20.88 -36.82 14.28
C MET A 63 22.28 -36.20 14.21
N ILE A 64 23.15 -36.74 13.35
CA ILE A 64 24.39 -36.12 12.91
C ILE A 64 24.31 -35.97 11.40
N ASP A 65 24.33 -34.73 10.91
CA ASP A 65 24.24 -34.43 9.48
C ASP A 65 25.52 -33.78 8.95
N VAL A 66 25.85 -34.07 7.70
CA VAL A 66 27.08 -33.62 7.02
C VAL A 66 26.70 -32.56 5.99
N PRO A 67 27.47 -31.47 5.85
CA PRO A 67 27.10 -30.39 4.92
C PRO A 67 27.24 -30.85 3.46
N TYR A 68 26.22 -30.58 2.65
CA TYR A 68 26.24 -30.79 1.19
C TYR A 68 26.95 -29.65 0.45
N ALA A 69 26.82 -28.44 0.98
CA ALA A 69 27.52 -27.24 0.53
C ALA A 69 27.84 -26.39 1.75
N LEU A 70 28.98 -25.72 1.75
CA LEU A 70 29.47 -24.89 2.85
C LEU A 70 30.28 -23.72 2.28
N ILE A 71 30.07 -22.50 2.73
CA ILE A 71 30.91 -21.32 2.39
C ILE A 71 31.52 -20.68 3.65
N PRO A 72 32.73 -20.14 3.59
CA PRO A 72 33.48 -19.64 4.75
C PRO A 72 33.14 -18.19 5.19
N VAL A 73 32.10 -17.54 4.63
CA VAL A 73 31.77 -16.12 4.93
C VAL A 73 30.27 -15.96 5.17
N VAL A 74 29.90 -15.34 6.30
CA VAL A 74 28.57 -14.75 6.53
C VAL A 74 28.75 -13.46 7.33
N ASP A 75 28.30 -12.36 6.75
CA ASP A 75 28.28 -10.99 7.27
C ASP A 75 29.62 -10.41 7.78
N ASP A 76 30.19 -9.50 6.99
CA ASP A 76 31.39 -8.69 7.26
C ASP A 76 32.75 -9.44 7.28
N PRO A 77 33.36 -9.68 6.10
CA PRO A 77 34.71 -10.25 6.02
C PRO A 77 35.79 -9.36 6.64
N ALA A 78 35.54 -8.11 7.04
CA ALA A 78 36.56 -7.28 7.67
C ALA A 78 36.81 -7.63 9.14
N SER A 79 35.87 -8.32 9.81
CA SER A 79 35.88 -8.53 11.27
C SER A 79 36.39 -9.91 11.73
N SER A 80 36.39 -10.93 10.87
CA SER A 80 36.76 -12.31 11.26
C SER A 80 38.22 -12.65 10.91
N ASP A 81 39.01 -13.00 11.93
CA ASP A 81 40.45 -13.36 11.80
C ASP A 81 40.69 -14.81 11.30
N SER A 82 39.65 -15.65 11.22
CA SER A 82 39.74 -17.07 10.87
C SER A 82 38.74 -17.49 9.78
N LEU A 83 39.22 -18.17 8.74
CA LEU A 83 38.41 -18.73 7.65
C LEU A 83 38.38 -20.26 7.72
N LEU A 84 37.28 -20.90 7.34
CA LEU A 84 37.25 -22.37 7.18
C LEU A 84 38.04 -22.82 5.94
N CYS A 85 38.69 -23.97 6.07
CA CYS A 85 39.26 -24.69 4.92
C CYS A 85 38.18 -24.93 3.86
N SER A 86 38.50 -24.64 2.59
CA SER A 86 37.57 -24.74 1.47
C SER A 86 37.21 -26.18 1.12
N ASN A 87 38.06 -27.15 1.50
CA ASN A 87 37.75 -28.56 1.40
C ASN A 87 36.58 -28.92 2.35
N PRO A 88 35.41 -29.34 1.82
CA PRO A 88 34.22 -29.62 2.62
C PRO A 88 34.39 -30.78 3.62
N THR A 89 35.42 -31.61 3.46
CA THR A 89 35.73 -32.72 4.37
C THR A 89 36.67 -32.35 5.52
N CYS A 90 37.30 -31.18 5.48
CA CYS A 90 38.36 -30.81 6.43
C CYS A 90 37.83 -29.98 7.62
N SER A 91 36.97 -29.00 7.36
CA SER A 91 36.35 -28.11 8.37
C SER A 91 37.29 -27.41 9.35
N ARG A 92 38.61 -27.43 9.11
CA ARG A 92 39.62 -26.80 9.97
C ARG A 92 39.60 -25.29 9.78
N GLN A 93 39.58 -24.54 10.88
CA GLN A 93 39.79 -23.09 10.87
C GLN A 93 41.25 -22.77 10.52
N THR A 94 41.43 -21.81 9.62
CA THR A 94 42.71 -21.32 9.14
C THR A 94 42.82 -19.83 9.51
N GLN A 95 43.90 -19.45 10.19
CA GLN A 95 44.15 -18.06 10.53
C GLN A 95 44.59 -17.29 9.28
N ARG A 96 44.21 -16.01 9.15
CA ARG A 96 44.57 -15.17 8.00
C ARG A 96 46.09 -14.99 7.80
N SER A 97 46.90 -15.20 8.84
CA SER A 97 48.32 -14.81 8.87
C SER A 97 49.35 -15.94 8.73
N SER A 98 48.99 -17.23 8.87
CA SER A 98 49.98 -18.32 8.69
C SER A 98 49.40 -19.66 8.22
N GLY A 99 50.09 -20.35 7.30
CA GLY A 99 49.81 -21.73 6.88
C GLY A 99 48.76 -21.95 5.76
N ARG A 100 48.22 -20.89 5.13
CA ARG A 100 47.21 -21.04 4.07
C ARG A 100 47.81 -21.36 2.71
N ILE A 101 47.11 -22.19 1.95
CA ILE A 101 47.29 -22.31 0.51
C ILE A 101 46.11 -21.62 -0.15
N SER A 102 46.39 -20.64 -1.01
CA SER A 102 45.38 -19.92 -1.79
C SER A 102 45.22 -20.53 -3.18
N CYS A 103 44.11 -20.22 -3.84
CA CYS A 103 43.91 -20.61 -5.24
C CYS A 103 45.06 -20.09 -6.12
N PRO A 104 45.69 -20.93 -6.96
CA PRO A 104 46.72 -20.51 -7.91
C PRO A 104 46.22 -19.39 -8.86
N ASN A 105 44.94 -19.44 -9.23
CA ASN A 105 44.28 -18.45 -10.09
C ASN A 105 43.81 -17.20 -9.35
N ARG A 106 44.02 -17.13 -8.02
CA ARG A 106 43.59 -16.03 -7.14
C ARG A 106 42.13 -15.62 -7.34
N CYS A 107 41.23 -16.60 -7.48
CA CYS A 107 39.82 -16.37 -7.79
C CYS A 107 39.07 -15.57 -6.72
N LEU A 108 39.34 -15.83 -5.44
CA LEU A 108 38.79 -15.11 -4.30
C LEU A 108 39.72 -15.27 -3.09
N ALA A 109 39.87 -14.20 -2.29
CA ALA A 109 40.72 -14.23 -1.09
C ALA A 109 40.20 -15.19 0.00
N ASP A 110 38.90 -15.48 -0.03
CA ASP A 110 38.21 -16.31 0.96
C ASP A 110 38.32 -17.82 0.64
N VAL A 111 38.87 -18.17 -0.53
CA VAL A 111 39.16 -19.56 -0.91
C VAL A 111 40.56 -19.93 -0.45
N VAL A 112 40.61 -20.70 0.63
CA VAL A 112 41.85 -21.13 1.29
C VAL A 112 41.80 -22.60 1.69
N TRP A 113 42.93 -23.30 1.64
CA TRP A 113 43.11 -24.65 2.17
C TRP A 113 44.15 -24.66 3.30
N CYS A 114 43.98 -25.56 4.27
CA CYS A 114 44.88 -25.69 5.42
C CYS A 114 46.21 -26.40 5.10
N GLY A 115 46.33 -27.00 3.91
CA GLY A 115 47.54 -27.70 3.46
C GLY A 115 47.37 -28.29 2.04
N PRO A 116 48.45 -28.79 1.41
CA PRO A 116 48.45 -29.22 0.01
C PRO A 116 47.49 -30.38 -0.27
N THR A 117 47.41 -31.32 0.66
CA THR A 117 46.49 -32.46 0.60
C THR A 117 45.03 -32.04 0.53
N CYS A 118 44.64 -30.98 1.25
CA CYS A 118 43.27 -30.47 1.18
C CYS A 118 43.00 -29.70 -0.12
N GLN A 119 44.01 -29.05 -0.70
CA GLN A 119 43.87 -28.40 -2.00
C GLN A 119 43.72 -29.44 -3.11
N GLU A 120 44.54 -30.49 -3.10
CA GLU A 120 44.50 -31.58 -4.08
C GLU A 120 43.17 -32.35 -3.99
N ALA A 121 42.71 -32.69 -2.77
CA ALA A 121 41.44 -33.37 -2.57
C ALA A 121 40.21 -32.54 -3.01
N ASP A 122 40.31 -31.22 -2.99
CA ASP A 122 39.23 -30.29 -3.36
C ASP A 122 39.31 -29.80 -4.82
N GLN A 123 40.34 -30.22 -5.55
CA GLN A 123 40.67 -29.67 -6.87
C GLN A 123 39.50 -29.76 -7.86
N LEU A 124 38.89 -30.94 -8.01
CA LEU A 124 37.78 -31.16 -8.95
C LEU A 124 36.56 -30.28 -8.64
N ARG A 125 36.21 -30.12 -7.36
CA ARG A 125 35.12 -29.23 -6.94
C ARG A 125 35.47 -27.78 -7.21
N HIS A 126 36.69 -27.37 -6.85
CA HIS A 126 37.12 -25.99 -6.96
C HIS A 126 37.22 -25.54 -8.42
N GLU A 127 37.69 -26.41 -9.33
CA GLU A 127 37.74 -26.14 -10.78
C GLU A 127 36.36 -25.74 -11.34
N PHE A 128 35.27 -26.31 -10.82
CA PHE A 128 33.90 -25.95 -11.20
C PHE A 128 33.51 -24.50 -10.82
N GLU A 129 33.94 -24.01 -9.66
CA GLU A 129 33.57 -22.67 -9.15
C GLU A 129 34.64 -21.58 -9.40
N CYS A 130 35.89 -21.97 -9.72
CA CYS A 130 37.04 -21.07 -9.76
C CYS A 130 36.86 -19.91 -10.75
N THR A 131 36.50 -20.22 -11.99
CA THR A 131 36.30 -19.23 -13.07
C THR A 131 35.13 -18.30 -12.76
N TRP A 132 34.06 -18.84 -12.14
CA TRP A 132 32.91 -18.05 -11.72
C TRP A 132 33.28 -17.04 -10.63
N LEU A 133 34.01 -17.50 -9.61
CA LEU A 133 34.46 -16.65 -8.50
C LEU A 133 35.38 -15.52 -9.01
N GLN A 134 36.35 -15.86 -9.87
CA GLN A 134 37.27 -14.89 -10.44
C GLN A 134 36.54 -13.79 -11.24
N ARG A 135 35.47 -14.17 -11.96
CA ARG A 135 34.74 -13.25 -12.84
C ARG A 135 33.68 -12.43 -12.10
N TYR A 136 32.99 -13.01 -11.13
CA TYR A 136 31.75 -12.45 -10.59
C TYR A 136 31.80 -12.08 -9.11
N ALA A 137 32.78 -12.51 -8.32
CA ALA A 137 32.78 -12.25 -6.87
C ALA A 137 32.85 -10.75 -6.52
N ALA A 138 33.90 -10.05 -6.97
CA ALA A 138 34.06 -8.61 -6.65
C ALA A 138 32.95 -7.71 -7.23
N PRO A 139 32.51 -7.88 -8.51
CA PRO A 139 31.39 -7.11 -9.05
C PRO A 139 30.06 -7.36 -8.32
N THR A 140 29.83 -8.58 -7.84
CA THR A 140 28.59 -8.93 -7.13
C THR A 140 28.57 -8.30 -5.75
N ARG A 141 29.67 -8.43 -4.99
CA ARG A 141 29.82 -7.77 -3.67
C ARG A 141 29.61 -6.26 -3.74
N THR A 142 30.27 -5.60 -4.70
CA THR A 142 30.19 -4.14 -4.83
C THR A 142 28.80 -3.65 -5.21
N LYS A 143 28.08 -4.43 -6.03
CA LYS A 143 26.78 -4.01 -6.58
C LYS A 143 25.58 -4.42 -5.73
N TRP A 144 25.62 -5.61 -5.14
CA TRP A 144 24.48 -6.25 -4.47
C TRP A 144 24.71 -6.47 -2.96
N GLY A 145 25.96 -6.39 -2.50
CA GLY A 145 26.32 -6.59 -1.09
C GLY A 145 26.78 -8.01 -0.77
N GLU A 146 27.21 -8.23 0.47
CA GLU A 146 27.77 -9.51 0.93
C GLU A 146 26.74 -10.63 1.03
N TYR A 147 25.52 -10.32 1.47
CA TYR A 147 24.45 -11.32 1.61
C TYR A 147 24.09 -11.96 0.26
N ASP A 148 23.77 -11.15 -0.77
CA ASP A 148 23.43 -11.66 -2.10
C ASP A 148 24.59 -12.44 -2.74
N PHE A 149 25.84 -12.00 -2.51
CA PHE A 149 27.01 -12.74 -2.95
C PHE A 149 27.15 -14.09 -2.24
N GLY A 150 26.97 -14.12 -0.91
CA GLY A 150 27.02 -15.34 -0.10
C GLY A 150 25.99 -16.37 -0.56
N MET A 151 24.73 -15.96 -0.72
CA MET A 151 23.66 -16.82 -1.26
C MET A 151 24.05 -17.39 -2.63
N MET A 152 24.48 -16.54 -3.57
CA MET A 152 24.87 -16.99 -4.90
C MET A 152 26.05 -17.96 -4.87
N TRP A 153 27.05 -17.72 -4.01
CA TRP A 153 28.19 -18.62 -3.85
C TRP A 153 27.77 -19.97 -3.25
N LEU A 154 26.85 -19.96 -2.29
CA LEU A 154 26.30 -21.19 -1.72
C LEU A 154 25.57 -22.02 -2.78
N ILE A 155 24.77 -21.38 -3.64
CA ILE A 155 24.13 -22.06 -4.79
C ILE A 155 25.17 -22.64 -5.76
N VAL A 156 26.23 -21.90 -6.08
CA VAL A 156 27.34 -22.41 -6.91
C VAL A 156 27.97 -23.66 -6.28
N ARG A 157 28.15 -23.69 -4.96
CA ARG A 157 28.67 -24.87 -4.26
C ARG A 157 27.69 -26.05 -4.26
N ILE A 158 26.38 -25.81 -4.17
CA ILE A 158 25.37 -26.88 -4.34
C ILE A 158 25.47 -27.48 -5.75
N LEU A 159 25.63 -26.65 -6.78
CA LEU A 159 25.79 -27.11 -8.16
C LEU A 159 27.10 -27.88 -8.37
N ALA A 160 28.19 -27.45 -7.73
CA ALA A 160 29.48 -28.15 -7.77
C ALA A 160 29.37 -29.55 -7.13
N SER A 161 28.73 -29.66 -5.95
CA SER A 161 28.52 -30.96 -5.28
C SER A 161 27.67 -31.90 -6.15
N ARG A 162 26.60 -31.39 -6.77
CA ARG A 162 25.78 -32.17 -7.72
C ARG A 162 26.57 -32.62 -8.94
N HIS A 163 27.48 -31.78 -9.44
CA HIS A 163 28.34 -32.12 -10.58
C HIS A 163 29.27 -33.29 -10.24
N MET A 164 29.86 -33.28 -9.05
CA MET A 164 30.70 -34.37 -8.56
C MET A 164 29.92 -35.69 -8.42
N GLU A 165 28.73 -35.65 -7.82
CA GLU A 165 27.86 -36.84 -7.68
C GLU A 165 27.51 -37.51 -9.02
N ARG A 166 27.45 -36.72 -10.12
CA ARG A 166 27.18 -37.24 -11.46
C ARG A 166 28.42 -37.85 -12.13
N GLN A 167 29.61 -37.39 -11.79
CA GLN A 167 30.87 -37.86 -12.39
C GLN A 167 31.45 -39.08 -11.68
N GLN A 168 31.25 -39.18 -10.37
CA GLN A 168 31.60 -40.33 -9.57
C GLN A 168 30.35 -40.77 -8.80
N PRO A 169 29.64 -41.82 -9.25
CA PRO A 169 28.59 -42.41 -8.44
C PRO A 169 29.25 -42.92 -7.15
N PHE A 170 29.00 -42.21 -6.05
CA PHE A 170 29.51 -42.58 -4.72
C PHE A 170 29.15 -44.03 -4.42
N ASP A 171 30.12 -44.80 -3.91
CA ASP A 171 29.89 -46.16 -3.44
C ASP A 171 28.69 -46.20 -2.50
N THR A 172 27.73 -47.03 -2.89
CA THR A 172 26.39 -47.21 -2.34
C THR A 172 26.34 -47.58 -0.84
N GLU A 173 27.49 -47.77 -0.17
CA GLU A 173 27.59 -48.14 1.25
C GLU A 173 27.44 -46.96 2.23
N ILE A 174 27.62 -45.71 1.81
CA ILE A 174 27.37 -44.52 2.66
C ILE A 174 25.86 -44.14 2.67
N GLN A 175 25.03 -44.86 1.90
CA GLN A 175 23.55 -44.80 1.96
C GLN A 175 22.96 -45.56 3.16
N THR A 176 23.71 -45.76 4.24
CA THR A 176 23.23 -46.48 5.45
C THR A 176 22.37 -45.60 6.35
N ASN A 177 21.27 -45.12 5.76
CA ASN A 177 19.98 -45.09 6.42
C ASN A 177 18.91 -45.10 5.31
N GLN A 178 18.47 -46.29 4.87
CA GLN A 178 17.41 -46.45 3.84
C GLN A 178 16.13 -45.65 4.16
N ARG A 179 15.98 -45.20 5.41
CA ARG A 179 14.84 -44.41 5.89
C ARG A 179 14.91 -42.91 5.56
N PHE A 180 16.08 -42.37 5.20
CA PHE A 180 16.29 -40.93 4.98
C PHE A 180 17.03 -40.66 3.66
N LYS A 181 16.48 -39.75 2.83
CA LYS A 181 17.13 -39.33 1.58
C LYS A 181 18.47 -38.65 1.86
N GLY A 182 19.46 -38.87 1.00
CA GLY A 182 20.77 -38.21 1.01
C GLY A 182 21.09 -37.54 -0.32
N GLY A 183 22.22 -36.83 -0.39
CA GLY A 183 22.73 -36.22 -1.64
C GLY A 183 21.75 -35.24 -2.31
N TRP A 184 21.80 -35.17 -3.64
CA TRP A 184 20.90 -34.33 -4.44
C TRP A 184 19.40 -34.63 -4.22
N ASP A 185 19.02 -35.89 -3.99
CA ASP A 185 17.62 -36.27 -3.73
C ASP A 185 17.07 -35.64 -2.45
N ALA A 186 17.94 -35.43 -1.46
CA ALA A 186 17.59 -34.70 -0.24
C ALA A 186 17.42 -33.20 -0.51
N ILE A 187 18.30 -32.59 -1.31
CA ILE A 187 18.18 -31.18 -1.74
C ILE A 187 16.88 -30.94 -2.52
N GLN A 188 16.50 -31.85 -3.42
CA GLN A 188 15.24 -31.74 -4.16
C GLN A 188 14.00 -31.83 -3.25
N SER A 189 14.14 -32.46 -2.08
CA SER A 189 13.08 -32.60 -1.09
C SER A 189 12.96 -31.42 -0.11
N PHE A 190 13.74 -30.36 -0.29
CA PHE A 190 13.66 -29.14 0.53
C PHE A 190 12.31 -28.45 0.39
N CYS A 191 11.83 -27.91 1.50
CA CYS A 191 10.59 -27.17 1.55
C CYS A 191 10.81 -25.73 1.08
N GLY A 192 10.17 -25.32 0.00
CA GLY A 192 10.32 -23.95 -0.49
C GLY A 192 9.81 -23.85 -1.91
N SER A 193 9.09 -22.76 -2.19
CA SER A 193 8.54 -22.50 -3.51
C SER A 193 8.62 -21.02 -3.81
N ILE A 194 8.55 -20.67 -5.10
CA ILE A 194 8.47 -19.27 -5.53
C ILE A 194 7.30 -18.55 -4.85
N ASP A 195 6.18 -19.25 -4.62
CA ASP A 195 4.99 -18.72 -3.95
C ASP A 195 5.18 -18.44 -2.46
N SER A 196 6.22 -19.02 -1.84
CA SER A 196 6.55 -18.83 -0.42
C SER A 196 7.25 -17.50 -0.15
N TRP A 197 7.68 -16.78 -1.20
CA TRP A 197 8.50 -15.58 -1.10
C TRP A 197 7.82 -14.36 -1.75
N ALA A 198 8.18 -13.16 -1.31
CA ALA A 198 7.65 -11.92 -1.90
C ALA A 198 8.05 -11.80 -3.38
N HIS A 199 7.11 -11.42 -4.25
CA HIS A 199 7.38 -11.29 -5.69
C HIS A 199 8.56 -10.36 -6.02
N SER A 200 8.81 -9.32 -5.22
CA SER A 200 9.98 -8.45 -5.39
C SER A 200 11.30 -9.19 -5.14
N GLN A 201 11.33 -10.08 -4.14
CA GLN A 201 12.50 -10.86 -3.77
C GLN A 201 12.78 -11.92 -4.85
N VAL A 202 11.73 -12.65 -5.27
CA VAL A 202 11.82 -13.62 -6.37
C VAL A 202 12.33 -12.93 -7.63
N ARG A 203 11.79 -11.76 -7.99
CA ARG A 203 12.24 -11.00 -9.16
C ARG A 203 13.71 -10.57 -9.05
N SER A 204 14.17 -10.20 -7.85
CA SER A 204 15.58 -9.89 -7.59
C SER A 204 16.45 -11.12 -7.85
N TRP A 205 16.09 -12.26 -7.26
CA TRP A 205 16.79 -13.53 -7.47
C TRP A 205 16.75 -13.98 -8.93
N THR A 206 15.62 -13.85 -9.63
CA THR A 206 15.53 -14.14 -11.07
C THR A 206 16.50 -13.27 -11.87
N ALA A 207 16.65 -11.98 -11.53
CA ALA A 207 17.61 -11.11 -12.21
C ALA A 207 19.06 -11.51 -11.92
N LEU A 208 19.38 -11.90 -10.67
CA LEU A 208 20.69 -12.42 -10.30
C LEU A 208 20.99 -13.73 -11.01
N VAL A 209 20.03 -14.67 -11.05
CA VAL A 209 20.19 -15.97 -11.71
C VAL A 209 20.42 -15.81 -13.20
N LYS A 210 19.57 -15.04 -13.90
CA LYS A 210 19.72 -14.81 -15.34
C LYS A 210 21.07 -14.19 -15.71
N LYS A 211 21.66 -13.39 -14.80
CA LYS A 211 22.90 -12.68 -15.04
C LYS A 211 24.15 -13.46 -14.63
N TYR A 212 24.10 -14.15 -13.50
CA TYR A 212 25.30 -14.70 -12.85
C TYR A 212 25.26 -16.22 -12.68
N LEU A 213 24.09 -16.85 -12.60
CA LEU A 213 23.95 -18.29 -12.36
C LEU A 213 23.34 -19.03 -13.56
N ARG A 214 23.34 -18.43 -14.75
CA ARG A 214 22.89 -19.11 -15.95
C ARG A 214 23.97 -20.10 -16.41
N SER A 215 23.54 -21.27 -16.88
CA SER A 215 24.43 -22.25 -17.51
C SER A 215 25.26 -21.58 -18.61
N SER A 216 26.57 -21.66 -18.47
CA SER A 216 27.54 -21.05 -19.36
C SER A 216 28.88 -21.78 -19.26
N PRO A 217 29.85 -21.55 -20.17
CA PRO A 217 31.19 -22.10 -20.03
C PRO A 217 31.90 -21.72 -18.72
N VAL A 218 31.44 -20.65 -18.05
CA VAL A 218 31.97 -20.18 -16.76
C VAL A 218 31.37 -20.94 -15.57
N LEU A 219 30.18 -21.54 -15.74
CA LEU A 219 29.47 -22.32 -14.73
C LEU A 219 28.61 -23.40 -15.43
N PRO A 220 29.19 -24.57 -15.76
CA PRO A 220 28.55 -25.56 -16.62
C PRO A 220 27.59 -26.48 -15.84
N HIS A 221 26.29 -26.15 -15.82
CA HIS A 221 25.23 -27.00 -15.26
C HIS A 221 24.07 -27.19 -16.24
N ASP A 222 23.15 -28.11 -15.94
CA ASP A 222 22.00 -28.48 -16.79
C ASP A 222 20.64 -27.89 -16.33
N LEU A 223 20.61 -27.15 -15.21
CA LEU A 223 19.37 -26.51 -14.72
C LEU A 223 19.01 -25.23 -15.49
N SER A 224 17.71 -25.04 -15.69
CA SER A 224 17.10 -23.79 -16.18
C SER A 224 17.19 -22.67 -15.13
N ALA A 225 16.99 -21.42 -15.59
CA ALA A 225 16.97 -20.27 -14.67
C ALA A 225 15.86 -20.40 -13.62
N ASP A 226 14.70 -20.94 -13.98
CA ASP A 226 13.57 -21.08 -13.06
C ASP A 226 13.83 -22.18 -12.02
N GLU A 227 14.49 -23.26 -12.40
CA GLU A 227 14.93 -24.30 -11.48
C GLU A 227 15.97 -23.78 -10.47
N ILE A 228 16.86 -22.88 -10.88
CA ILE A 228 17.81 -22.24 -9.97
C ILE A 228 17.11 -21.24 -9.04
N VAL A 229 16.15 -20.47 -9.53
CA VAL A 229 15.33 -19.60 -8.66
C VAL A 229 14.56 -20.43 -7.64
N ALA A 230 13.99 -21.56 -8.06
CA ALA A 230 13.34 -22.50 -7.15
C ALA A 230 14.33 -23.11 -6.14
N LEU A 231 15.57 -23.39 -6.56
CA LEU A 231 16.64 -23.86 -5.69
C LEU A 231 17.02 -22.81 -4.64
N ILE A 232 17.11 -21.52 -5.01
CA ILE A 232 17.33 -20.41 -4.06
C ILE A 232 16.18 -20.35 -3.05
N CYS A 233 14.94 -20.41 -3.52
CA CYS A 233 13.76 -20.37 -2.64
C CYS A 233 13.72 -21.55 -1.65
N ARG A 234 14.25 -22.71 -2.05
CA ARG A 234 14.40 -23.90 -1.21
C ARG A 234 15.57 -23.78 -0.25
N GLU A 235 16.71 -23.29 -0.70
CA GLU A 235 17.91 -23.12 0.13
C GLU A 235 17.64 -22.11 1.26
N GLU A 236 17.13 -20.93 0.93
CA GLU A 236 16.81 -19.86 1.91
C GLU A 236 15.78 -20.28 2.98
N ALA A 237 14.98 -21.31 2.70
CA ALA A 237 14.00 -21.84 3.64
C ALA A 237 14.53 -22.97 4.54
N ASN A 238 15.71 -23.53 4.24
CA ASN A 238 16.24 -24.75 4.87
C ASN A 238 17.74 -24.68 5.25
N SER A 239 18.42 -23.54 5.06
CA SER A 239 19.85 -23.42 5.39
C SER A 239 20.11 -23.12 6.86
N PHE A 240 21.30 -23.51 7.32
CA PHE A 240 21.72 -23.38 8.71
C PHE A 240 23.06 -22.65 8.79
N GLY A 241 23.18 -21.73 9.76
CA GLY A 241 24.47 -21.12 10.08
C GLY A 241 25.34 -22.06 10.91
N LEU A 242 26.66 -22.02 10.69
CA LEU A 242 27.64 -22.67 11.55
C LEU A 242 27.93 -21.77 12.76
N TYR A 243 27.09 -21.87 13.79
CA TYR A 243 27.24 -21.16 15.07
C TYR A 243 28.00 -22.01 16.08
N PRO A 244 28.98 -21.48 16.83
CA PRO A 244 29.75 -22.29 17.77
C PRO A 244 28.97 -22.77 19.01
N ARG A 245 27.67 -22.46 19.18
CA ARG A 245 26.88 -22.76 20.40
C ARG A 245 25.45 -23.24 20.08
N GLU A 246 24.82 -23.89 21.06
CA GLU A 246 23.49 -24.52 20.95
C GLU A 246 22.39 -23.52 20.56
N THR A 247 21.71 -23.78 19.46
CA THR A 247 20.51 -23.08 19.00
C THR A 247 19.28 -23.87 19.46
N GLY A 248 18.35 -23.20 20.15
CA GLY A 248 17.09 -23.83 20.57
C GLY A 248 16.98 -24.26 22.03
N VAL A 249 17.89 -23.84 22.92
CA VAL A 249 17.77 -24.09 24.37
C VAL A 249 16.49 -23.45 24.92
N TYR A 250 15.57 -24.26 25.45
CA TYR A 250 14.33 -23.82 26.08
C TYR A 250 14.02 -24.61 27.37
N PRO A 251 13.75 -23.95 28.51
CA PRO A 251 13.70 -22.49 28.72
C PRO A 251 15.05 -21.81 28.51
N VAL A 252 15.03 -20.52 28.15
CA VAL A 252 16.27 -19.74 27.91
C VAL A 252 16.99 -19.62 29.26
N PRO A 253 18.28 -19.99 29.36
CA PRO A 253 19.03 -19.82 30.60
C PRO A 253 19.18 -18.32 30.94
N GLU A 254 19.07 -17.99 32.23
CA GLU A 254 19.31 -16.65 32.76
C GLU A 254 20.62 -16.64 33.59
N PRO A 255 21.61 -15.79 33.26
CA PRO A 255 21.65 -14.86 32.11
C PRO A 255 21.82 -15.58 30.76
N PRO A 256 21.47 -14.94 29.63
CA PRO A 256 21.70 -15.50 28.31
C PRO A 256 23.18 -15.83 28.12
N VAL A 257 23.48 -17.11 27.86
CA VAL A 257 24.85 -17.57 27.57
C VAL A 257 25.28 -16.90 26.27
N ASP A 258 26.44 -16.23 26.26
CA ASP A 258 27.11 -15.76 25.03
C ASP A 258 27.14 -16.93 24.01
N ARG A 259 27.03 -16.68 22.71
CA ARG A 259 26.88 -17.75 21.68
C ARG A 259 27.95 -17.78 20.61
N GLY A 260 28.93 -16.87 20.67
CA GLY A 260 30.03 -16.76 19.71
C GLY A 260 29.55 -16.32 18.31
N GLU A 261 30.50 -16.05 17.43
CA GLU A 261 30.23 -15.47 16.11
C GLU A 261 30.00 -16.54 15.04
N GLN A 262 29.14 -16.24 14.07
CA GLN A 262 28.94 -17.09 12.90
C GLN A 262 30.18 -17.02 12.01
N PHE A 263 30.71 -18.17 11.61
CA PHE A 263 31.94 -18.24 10.81
C PHE A 263 31.76 -18.93 9.46
N ALA A 264 30.55 -19.45 9.16
CA ALA A 264 30.20 -20.04 7.85
C ALA A 264 28.69 -20.23 7.67
N ALA A 265 28.28 -20.44 6.41
CA ALA A 265 26.93 -20.89 6.02
C ALA A 265 27.03 -22.26 5.36
N ALA A 266 26.12 -23.17 5.71
CA ALA A 266 26.12 -24.52 5.17
C ALA A 266 24.70 -25.10 5.00
N VAL A 267 24.59 -26.07 4.10
CA VAL A 267 23.34 -26.77 3.76
C VAL A 267 23.41 -28.20 4.26
N TYR A 268 22.50 -28.58 5.16
CA TYR A 268 22.44 -29.88 5.82
C TYR A 268 21.19 -30.65 5.37
N PRO A 269 21.32 -31.63 4.45
CA PRO A 269 20.16 -32.17 3.73
C PRO A 269 19.16 -32.98 4.58
N ARG A 270 19.64 -33.67 5.62
CA ARG A 270 18.79 -34.48 6.52
C ARG A 270 18.19 -33.62 7.63
N ALA A 271 18.93 -32.63 8.10
CA ALA A 271 18.48 -31.64 9.08
C ALA A 271 17.28 -30.83 8.59
N ALA A 272 17.23 -30.53 7.27
CA ALA A 272 16.14 -29.80 6.63
C ALA A 272 14.74 -30.45 6.78
N ILE A 273 14.65 -31.68 7.28
CA ILE A 273 13.37 -32.37 7.58
C ILE A 273 12.72 -31.79 8.83
N ALA A 274 13.52 -31.32 9.79
CA ALA A 274 13.00 -30.83 11.05
C ALA A 274 12.18 -29.55 10.80
N ASN A 275 10.89 -29.59 11.12
CA ASN A 275 10.02 -28.44 10.99
C ASN A 275 10.37 -27.38 12.04
N HIS A 276 9.95 -26.14 11.77
CA HIS A 276 10.15 -25.05 12.71
C HIS A 276 8.97 -24.88 13.66
N SER A 277 9.26 -24.48 14.90
CA SER A 277 8.25 -24.16 15.91
C SER A 277 8.70 -22.99 16.77
N CYS A 278 7.73 -22.23 17.32
CA CYS A 278 8.01 -21.24 18.37
C CYS A 278 8.38 -21.90 19.73
N SER A 279 8.14 -23.22 19.85
CA SER A 279 8.44 -24.07 20.99
C SER A 279 9.16 -25.34 20.53
N PRO A 280 10.45 -25.25 20.15
CA PRO A 280 11.21 -26.39 19.64
C PRO A 280 11.51 -27.43 20.74
N ASN A 281 11.70 -28.69 20.34
CA ASN A 281 12.09 -29.80 21.20
C ASN A 281 13.44 -30.44 20.77
N ILE A 282 14.06 -29.90 19.72
CA ILE A 282 15.41 -30.26 19.27
C ILE A 282 16.31 -29.03 19.35
N MET A 283 17.57 -29.26 19.73
CA MET A 283 18.66 -28.27 19.63
C MET A 283 19.71 -28.76 18.63
N HIS A 284 20.48 -27.84 18.07
CA HIS A 284 21.60 -28.19 17.20
C HIS A 284 22.88 -27.44 17.54
N LYS A 285 24.01 -28.09 17.26
CA LYS A 285 25.36 -27.52 17.42
C LYS A 285 26.30 -28.17 16.41
N PRO A 286 27.19 -27.41 15.74
CA PRO A 286 28.23 -28.00 14.92
C PRO A 286 29.33 -28.62 15.79
N ASP A 287 29.88 -29.73 15.33
CA ASP A 287 31.08 -30.30 15.91
C ASP A 287 32.37 -29.69 15.30
N HIS A 288 33.52 -30.15 15.79
CA HIS A 288 34.84 -29.71 15.33
C HIS A 288 35.17 -30.15 13.89
N HIS A 289 34.33 -31.00 13.28
CA HIS A 289 34.43 -31.43 11.88
C HIS A 289 33.39 -30.73 10.99
N GLY A 290 32.69 -29.70 11.48
CA GLY A 290 31.69 -28.96 10.71
C GLY A 290 30.40 -29.73 10.45
N ARG A 291 30.20 -30.88 11.11
CA ARG A 291 28.95 -31.67 11.06
C ARG A 291 27.94 -31.08 12.04
N MET A 292 26.67 -31.09 11.69
CA MET A 292 25.61 -30.59 12.56
C MET A 292 25.09 -31.72 13.45
N VAL A 293 25.19 -31.55 14.77
CA VAL A 293 24.75 -32.51 15.79
C VAL A 293 23.45 -32.02 16.39
N PHE A 294 22.41 -32.86 16.37
CA PHE A 294 21.08 -32.57 16.91
C PHE A 294 20.80 -33.40 18.15
N THR A 295 20.30 -32.77 19.21
CA THR A 295 19.98 -33.43 20.49
C THR A 295 18.59 -33.02 20.98
N ALA A 296 17.95 -33.87 21.77
CA ALA A 296 16.64 -33.58 22.36
C ALA A 296 16.76 -32.50 23.45
N SER A 297 16.07 -31.36 23.29
CA SER A 297 16.09 -30.26 24.26
C SER A 297 15.29 -30.57 25.53
N ARG A 298 14.30 -31.45 25.39
CA ARG A 298 13.42 -31.99 26.44
C ARG A 298 12.99 -33.40 26.04
N ASP A 299 12.30 -34.10 26.94
CA ASP A 299 11.67 -35.37 26.61
C ASP A 299 10.69 -35.20 25.43
N ILE A 300 10.81 -36.11 24.45
CA ILE A 300 9.98 -36.18 23.25
C ILE A 300 9.13 -37.44 23.37
N ALA A 301 7.80 -37.28 23.35
CA ALA A 301 6.87 -38.40 23.46
C ALA A 301 6.82 -39.22 22.17
N ALA A 302 6.38 -40.49 22.26
CA ALA A 302 6.07 -41.28 21.08
C ALA A 302 4.97 -40.60 20.25
N GLY A 303 5.16 -40.55 18.92
CA GLY A 303 4.31 -39.84 17.98
C GLY A 303 4.54 -38.32 17.91
N GLU A 304 5.38 -37.75 18.80
CA GLU A 304 5.62 -36.31 18.83
C GLU A 304 6.51 -35.85 17.67
N GLU A 305 6.17 -34.69 17.11
CA GLU A 305 6.92 -34.04 16.03
C GLU A 305 8.20 -33.40 16.56
N CYS A 306 9.31 -33.75 15.93
CA CYS A 306 10.63 -33.21 16.17
C CYS A 306 10.75 -31.84 15.47
N CYS A 307 10.83 -30.77 16.25
CA CYS A 307 10.85 -29.38 15.81
C CYS A 307 12.11 -28.63 16.27
N ILE A 308 12.66 -27.81 15.38
CA ILE A 308 13.79 -26.91 15.61
C ILE A 308 13.36 -25.43 15.56
N SER A 309 14.31 -24.52 15.85
CA SER A 309 14.12 -23.08 15.60
C SER A 309 15.20 -22.57 14.65
N TYR A 310 14.80 -21.70 13.72
CA TYR A 310 15.69 -21.04 12.74
C TYR A 310 16.30 -19.73 13.24
N PHE A 311 15.94 -19.29 14.45
CA PHE A 311 16.44 -18.07 15.04
C PHE A 311 16.85 -18.32 16.49
N ASP A 312 17.67 -17.42 17.03
CA ASP A 312 18.16 -17.56 18.39
C ASP A 312 17.04 -17.28 19.40
N LEU A 313 16.60 -18.33 20.11
CA LEU A 313 15.59 -18.23 21.17
C LEU A 313 16.02 -17.31 22.32
N SER A 314 17.32 -17.04 22.49
CA SER A 314 17.83 -16.14 23.53
C SER A 314 17.56 -14.66 23.22
N LYS A 315 17.52 -14.28 21.93
CA LYS A 315 17.17 -12.92 21.48
C LYS A 315 15.66 -12.66 21.56
N ARG A 316 14.85 -13.73 21.61
CA ARG A 316 13.39 -13.71 21.58
C ARG A 316 12.86 -14.57 22.72
N VAL A 317 12.99 -14.09 23.96
CA VAL A 317 12.74 -14.90 25.17
C VAL A 317 11.25 -15.27 25.31
N ASP A 318 10.35 -14.34 24.99
CA ASP A 318 8.91 -14.54 25.15
C ASP A 318 8.24 -15.18 23.91
N LEU A 319 7.23 -16.04 24.15
CA LEU A 319 6.51 -16.77 23.11
C LEU A 319 5.87 -15.84 22.06
N LYS A 320 5.42 -14.65 22.47
CA LYS A 320 4.79 -13.69 21.57
C LYS A 320 5.81 -13.11 20.59
N SER A 321 6.97 -12.68 21.06
CA SER A 321 8.10 -12.17 20.28
C SER A 321 8.64 -13.22 19.32
N ARG A 322 8.67 -14.50 19.72
CA ARG A 322 9.00 -15.62 18.82
C ARG A 322 7.98 -15.77 17.70
N ARG A 323 6.68 -15.70 18.04
CA ARG A 323 5.59 -15.80 17.07
C ARG A 323 5.54 -14.61 16.13
N ASP A 324 5.74 -13.41 16.65
CA ASP A 324 5.79 -12.17 15.87
C ASP A 324 7.02 -12.16 14.94
N HIS A 325 8.16 -12.68 15.41
CA HIS A 325 9.36 -12.83 14.59
C HIS A 325 9.19 -13.88 13.50
N LEU A 326 8.65 -15.07 13.81
CA LEU A 326 8.30 -16.08 12.81
C LEU A 326 7.26 -15.56 11.80
N GLN A 327 6.26 -14.81 12.26
CA GLN A 327 5.28 -14.16 11.38
C GLN A 327 5.92 -13.07 10.50
N GLY A 328 6.99 -12.43 10.96
CA GLY A 328 7.77 -11.48 10.17
C GLY A 328 8.61 -12.17 9.10
N LEU A 329 9.27 -13.28 9.45
CA LEU A 329 10.15 -14.06 8.56
C LEU A 329 9.38 -14.83 7.49
N PHE A 330 8.28 -15.49 7.89
CA PHE A 330 7.53 -16.40 7.02
C PHE A 330 6.19 -15.83 6.56
N ARG A 331 6.02 -14.50 6.57
CA ARG A 331 4.74 -13.85 6.25
C ARG A 331 4.24 -14.29 4.85
N PRO A 332 3.21 -15.13 4.75
CA PRO A 332 2.58 -15.42 3.48
C PRO A 332 1.68 -14.25 3.12
N ASN A 333 1.58 -13.94 1.83
CA ASN A 333 0.49 -13.15 1.32
C ASN A 333 -0.85 -13.77 1.83
N PRO A 334 -1.75 -13.04 2.51
CA PRO A 334 -2.93 -13.64 3.18
C PRO A 334 -3.97 -14.28 2.24
N ALA A 335 -3.67 -14.45 0.95
CA ALA A 335 -4.60 -14.96 -0.06
C ALA A 335 -4.58 -16.48 -0.26
N ARG A 336 -3.59 -17.20 0.27
CA ARG A 336 -3.48 -18.67 0.06
C ARG A 336 -3.05 -19.39 1.32
N SER A 337 -3.96 -19.48 2.28
CA SER A 337 -4.02 -20.59 3.23
C SER A 337 -5.43 -20.65 3.83
N ARG A 338 -6.22 -21.65 3.47
CA ARG A 338 -7.22 -22.21 4.39
C ARG A 338 -6.58 -23.45 5.04
N PRO A 339 -7.01 -23.79 6.25
CA PRO A 339 -6.19 -23.85 7.47
C PRO A 339 -5.06 -24.90 7.40
N ASN A 340 -3.92 -24.69 8.05
CA ASN A 340 -3.74 -25.21 9.41
C ASN A 340 -3.00 -24.22 10.30
N ALA A 341 -3.76 -23.32 10.93
CA ALA A 341 -3.33 -22.73 12.18
C ALA A 341 -3.71 -23.69 13.31
N VAL A 342 -2.80 -24.60 13.68
CA VAL A 342 -2.77 -25.17 15.03
C VAL A 342 -1.32 -25.15 15.51
N LEU A 343 -0.91 -24.02 16.07
CA LEU A 343 0.07 -24.02 17.17
C LEU A 343 -0.21 -22.83 18.10
N LEU A 344 -1.41 -22.88 18.68
CA LEU A 344 -1.76 -22.22 19.93
C LEU A 344 -2.87 -23.05 20.56
N MET A 345 -2.50 -24.03 21.39
CA MET A 345 -3.19 -24.36 22.64
C MET A 345 -2.57 -25.62 23.22
N GLN A 346 -1.89 -25.45 24.35
CA GLN A 346 -1.56 -26.51 25.27
C GLN A 346 -2.84 -27.04 25.93
N VAL A 347 -2.90 -28.36 26.06
CA VAL A 347 -3.34 -29.13 27.24
C VAL A 347 -4.57 -28.59 27.99
N ARG A 348 -5.71 -29.28 27.86
CA ARG A 348 -6.64 -29.52 28.97
C ARG A 348 -7.59 -30.70 28.70
N GLY A 349 -7.34 -31.79 29.43
CA GLY A 349 -8.33 -32.67 30.08
C GLY A 349 -9.29 -33.53 29.24
N GLY A 350 -9.17 -34.85 29.41
CA GLY A 350 -10.32 -35.71 29.76
C GLY A 350 -10.98 -36.58 28.68
N ASN A 351 -10.73 -37.90 28.80
CA ASN A 351 -11.61 -39.08 28.63
C ASN A 351 -12.38 -39.37 27.31
N LEU A 352 -11.95 -40.49 26.71
CA LEU A 352 -12.70 -41.71 26.31
C LEU A 352 -13.97 -41.64 25.43
N GLU A 353 -13.87 -42.46 24.36
CA GLU A 353 -14.85 -43.43 23.86
C GLU A 353 -15.90 -43.03 22.79
N THR A 354 -15.78 -43.74 21.64
CA THR A 354 -16.81 -44.50 20.88
C THR A 354 -17.12 -44.19 19.40
N SER A 355 -16.97 -45.29 18.65
CA SER A 355 -17.53 -45.82 17.39
C SER A 355 -17.52 -45.02 16.08
N GLU A 356 -16.68 -45.53 15.17
CA GLU A 356 -16.39 -45.08 13.81
C GLU A 356 -17.24 -45.78 12.71
N ALA A 357 -18.39 -46.38 13.05
CA ALA A 357 -19.12 -47.28 12.13
C ALA A 357 -20.45 -46.73 11.55
N GLU A 358 -20.87 -45.51 11.89
CA GLU A 358 -22.19 -44.99 11.45
C GLU A 358 -22.13 -43.85 10.41
N TRP A 359 -20.93 -43.42 9.98
CA TRP A 359 -20.80 -42.33 9.01
C TRP A 359 -20.65 -42.78 7.53
N GLU A 360 -20.25 -44.02 7.26
CA GLU A 360 -19.98 -44.48 5.89
C GLU A 360 -21.23 -44.81 5.06
N HIS A 361 -22.39 -45.05 5.68
CA HIS A 361 -23.58 -45.53 4.94
C HIS A 361 -24.59 -44.46 4.51
N ALA A 362 -24.44 -43.19 4.93
CA ALA A 362 -25.44 -42.14 4.67
C ALA A 362 -25.12 -41.19 3.51
N GLN A 363 -23.95 -41.28 2.86
CA GLN A 363 -23.60 -40.40 1.72
C GLN A 363 -23.54 -41.09 0.35
N LEU A 364 -23.72 -42.42 0.29
CA LEU A 364 -23.55 -43.22 -0.94
C LEU A 364 -24.81 -43.42 -1.81
N SER A 365 -25.95 -42.75 -1.54
CA SER A 365 -27.18 -42.95 -2.35
C SER A 365 -27.78 -41.71 -3.04
N LYS A 366 -27.07 -40.57 -3.09
CA LYS A 366 -27.57 -39.36 -3.77
C LYS A 366 -26.64 -38.74 -4.83
N MET A 367 -25.70 -39.51 -5.36
CA MET A 367 -24.72 -38.99 -6.32
C MET A 367 -24.60 -39.83 -7.60
N ASP A 368 -25.69 -40.48 -8.01
CA ASP A 368 -25.72 -41.24 -9.26
C ASP A 368 -26.97 -40.87 -10.09
N THR A 369 -26.84 -39.82 -10.92
CA THR A 369 -27.59 -39.57 -12.18
C THR A 369 -27.34 -38.16 -12.74
N LYS A 370 -26.12 -37.89 -13.22
CA LYS A 370 -25.87 -37.07 -14.42
C LYS A 370 -24.38 -37.11 -14.74
N TYR A 371 -24.07 -37.25 -16.02
CA TYR A 371 -22.75 -37.45 -16.63
C TYR A 371 -22.32 -38.91 -16.80
N ARG A 372 -23.00 -39.56 -17.74
CA ARG A 372 -22.42 -40.60 -18.58
C ARG A 372 -21.76 -39.91 -19.78
N GLN A 373 -20.45 -40.04 -19.93
CA GLN A 373 -19.73 -39.74 -21.18
C GLN A 373 -20.04 -40.82 -22.23
N PRO A 374 -19.87 -40.52 -23.52
CA PRO A 374 -19.39 -41.49 -24.49
C PRO A 374 -17.93 -41.21 -24.87
N ASP A 375 -17.12 -42.26 -24.76
CA ASP A 375 -15.76 -42.38 -25.30
C ASP A 375 -15.72 -42.20 -26.82
N PHE A 376 -14.58 -41.73 -27.36
CA PHE A 376 -13.79 -42.48 -28.36
C PHE A 376 -12.43 -41.81 -28.65
N GLY A 377 -11.36 -42.56 -28.39
CA GLY A 377 -10.38 -42.94 -29.42
C GLY A 377 -9.39 -41.88 -29.95
N VAL A 378 -8.15 -41.99 -29.48
CA VAL A 378 -6.94 -41.28 -29.90
C VAL A 378 -6.53 -41.62 -31.34
N ALA A 379 -6.19 -40.59 -32.13
CA ALA A 379 -5.21 -40.64 -33.22
C ALA A 379 -4.59 -39.24 -33.42
N GLU A 380 -3.25 -39.18 -33.40
CA GLU A 380 -2.42 -37.99 -33.50
C GLU A 380 -2.43 -37.37 -34.91
N ALA A 381 -2.54 -36.04 -34.97
CA ALA A 381 -2.05 -35.24 -36.09
C ALA A 381 -1.58 -33.88 -35.55
N SER A 382 -0.38 -33.50 -35.97
CA SER A 382 0.28 -32.22 -35.76
C SER A 382 -0.53 -31.04 -36.31
N ASP A 383 -0.73 -30.00 -35.50
CA ASP A 383 -0.53 -28.62 -35.95
C ASP A 383 -0.37 -27.64 -34.77
N TYR A 384 0.41 -26.60 -35.03
CA TYR A 384 0.91 -25.54 -34.14
C TYR A 384 -0.09 -24.93 -33.14
N ALA A 385 0.33 -24.79 -31.87
CA ALA A 385 -0.08 -23.68 -30.99
C ALA A 385 0.91 -23.48 -29.81
N SER A 386 1.73 -22.44 -29.97
CA SER A 386 2.50 -21.60 -29.03
C SER A 386 2.34 -21.73 -27.50
N GLU A 387 3.50 -21.56 -26.84
CA GLU A 387 3.80 -21.28 -25.41
C GLU A 387 2.72 -20.54 -24.58
N PRO A 388 2.64 -20.76 -23.25
CA PRO A 388 1.97 -19.82 -22.35
C PRO A 388 2.82 -18.54 -22.24
N PRO A 389 2.29 -17.34 -22.53
CA PRO A 389 3.09 -16.14 -22.65
C PRO A 389 3.64 -15.66 -21.30
N GLU A 390 4.89 -15.18 -21.30
CA GLU A 390 5.47 -14.33 -20.25
C GLU A 390 4.45 -13.25 -19.85
N THR A 391 4.10 -13.11 -18.56
CA THR A 391 3.27 -11.98 -18.13
C THR A 391 4.10 -10.69 -18.27
N PRO A 392 3.71 -9.75 -19.14
CA PRO A 392 4.44 -8.50 -19.30
C PRO A 392 4.39 -7.72 -17.98
N ASN A 393 5.38 -6.86 -17.70
CA ASN A 393 5.18 -5.78 -16.73
C ASN A 393 4.18 -4.78 -17.34
N ILE A 394 2.89 -5.13 -17.36
CA ILE A 394 1.83 -4.31 -17.94
C ILE A 394 1.72 -3.05 -17.08
N THR A 395 2.14 -1.91 -17.63
CA THR A 395 1.99 -0.62 -16.95
C THR A 395 0.52 -0.21 -16.83
N ALA A 396 -0.37 -0.79 -17.67
CA ALA A 396 -1.81 -0.61 -17.66
C ALA A 396 -2.20 0.87 -17.64
N GLY A 397 -1.49 1.70 -18.41
CA GLY A 397 -1.74 3.14 -18.50
C GLY A 397 -1.40 3.98 -17.27
N SER A 398 -0.67 3.44 -16.28
CA SER A 398 -0.29 4.17 -15.06
C SER A 398 0.80 5.25 -15.28
N GLN A 399 1.41 5.36 -16.46
CA GLN A 399 2.43 6.38 -16.80
C GLN A 399 3.52 6.51 -15.73
N HIS A 400 4.13 5.39 -15.34
CA HIS A 400 5.16 5.29 -14.28
C HIS A 400 4.67 5.44 -12.82
N LEU A 401 3.37 5.63 -12.59
CA LEU A 401 2.77 5.62 -11.26
C LEU A 401 2.56 4.19 -10.74
N HIS A 402 2.74 3.97 -9.45
CA HIS A 402 2.57 2.64 -8.86
C HIS A 402 1.12 2.40 -8.42
N ARG A 403 0.45 1.40 -9.03
CA ARG A 403 -0.89 0.92 -8.65
C ARG A 403 -0.90 0.21 -7.28
N LYS A 404 -0.81 0.97 -6.19
CA LYS A 404 -0.68 0.47 -4.80
C LYS A 404 -1.80 0.92 -3.84
N LEU A 405 -2.63 1.90 -4.22
CA LEU A 405 -3.69 2.42 -3.35
C LEU A 405 -4.87 1.43 -3.26
N GLY A 406 -5.25 1.07 -2.05
CA GLY A 406 -6.44 0.27 -1.78
C GLY A 406 -7.72 1.11 -1.73
N GLY A 407 -8.85 0.45 -1.45
CA GLY A 407 -10.16 1.11 -1.40
C GLY A 407 -10.23 2.22 -0.35
N LYS A 408 -9.80 1.92 0.87
CA LYS A 408 -9.77 2.88 1.98
C LYS A 408 -8.87 4.08 1.72
N GLU A 409 -7.70 3.89 1.11
CA GLU A 409 -6.79 5.00 0.83
C GLU A 409 -7.37 5.94 -0.24
N VAL A 410 -8.02 5.39 -1.27
CA VAL A 410 -8.73 6.19 -2.29
C VAL A 410 -9.91 6.95 -1.69
N GLN A 411 -10.69 6.30 -0.81
CA GLN A 411 -11.82 6.97 -0.17
C GLN A 411 -11.37 8.08 0.78
N LEU A 412 -10.35 7.83 1.61
CA LEU A 412 -9.79 8.84 2.50
C LEU A 412 -9.18 10.00 1.72
N PHE A 413 -8.47 9.74 0.62
CA PHE A 413 -7.97 10.80 -0.26
C PHE A 413 -9.12 11.65 -0.84
N ALA A 414 -10.18 10.99 -1.30
CA ALA A 414 -11.33 11.69 -1.87
C ALA A 414 -12.15 12.47 -0.83
N VAL A 415 -12.18 12.01 0.43
CA VAL A 415 -12.77 12.75 1.56
C VAL A 415 -11.88 13.92 1.95
N GLY A 416 -10.56 13.71 1.99
CA GLY A 416 -9.54 14.71 2.29
C GLY A 416 -9.59 15.91 1.35
N GLY A 417 -9.74 15.69 0.05
CA GLY A 417 -9.86 16.77 -0.94
C GLY A 417 -11.24 17.47 -0.98
N ALA A 418 -12.31 16.78 -0.57
CA ALA A 418 -13.68 17.34 -0.66
C ALA A 418 -14.12 18.12 0.59
N ILE A 419 -13.57 17.79 1.77
CA ILE A 419 -13.91 18.47 3.04
C ILE A 419 -12.81 19.48 3.39
N GLY A 420 -13.15 20.76 3.32
CA GLY A 420 -12.25 21.87 3.60
C GLY A 420 -12.98 23.09 4.16
N THR A 421 -12.38 24.27 3.96
CA THR A 421 -12.92 25.56 4.45
C THR A 421 -14.36 25.81 4.04
N SER A 422 -14.73 25.41 2.82
CA SER A 422 -16.02 25.74 2.22
C SER A 422 -17.20 25.23 3.05
N LEU A 423 -17.07 24.03 3.64
CA LEU A 423 -18.13 23.42 4.45
C LEU A 423 -18.25 24.10 5.81
N PHE A 424 -17.13 24.40 6.49
CA PHE A 424 -17.16 24.84 7.89
C PHE A 424 -17.29 26.35 8.06
N VAL A 425 -16.77 27.14 7.12
CA VAL A 425 -16.72 28.60 7.18
C VAL A 425 -17.68 29.21 6.15
N GLN A 426 -17.49 28.93 4.86
CA GLN A 426 -18.27 29.59 3.80
C GLN A 426 -19.74 29.19 3.77
N ALA A 427 -20.09 27.94 4.09
CA ALA A 427 -21.50 27.55 4.17
C ALA A 427 -22.25 28.33 5.27
N GLY A 428 -21.56 28.63 6.38
CA GLY A 428 -22.08 29.50 7.45
C GLY A 428 -22.29 30.94 7.00
N ALA A 429 -21.42 31.46 6.14
CA ALA A 429 -21.54 32.80 5.57
C ALA A 429 -22.81 33.02 4.74
N MET A 430 -23.48 31.95 4.32
CA MET A 430 -24.73 32.03 3.55
C MET A 430 -25.99 32.04 4.43
N LEU A 431 -25.88 31.76 5.74
CA LEU A 431 -27.01 31.83 6.67
C LEU A 431 -27.69 33.20 6.66
N PRO A 432 -26.96 34.34 6.79
CA PRO A 432 -27.59 35.66 6.78
C PRO A 432 -28.23 36.03 5.44
N LYS A 433 -27.81 35.40 4.34
CA LYS A 433 -28.40 35.65 3.01
C LYS A 433 -29.72 34.92 2.82
N ALA A 434 -29.80 33.64 3.19
CA ALA A 434 -30.95 32.81 2.82
C ALA A 434 -31.81 32.32 3.99
N GLY A 435 -31.31 32.41 5.22
CA GLY A 435 -31.88 31.72 6.37
C GLY A 435 -31.61 30.21 6.34
N PRO A 436 -31.98 29.48 7.41
CA PRO A 436 -31.65 28.06 7.55
C PRO A 436 -32.36 27.17 6.53
N ALA A 437 -33.61 27.46 6.17
CA ALA A 437 -34.33 26.71 5.14
C ALA A 437 -33.83 27.05 3.74
N GLY A 438 -33.51 28.31 3.47
CA GLY A 438 -32.96 28.73 2.18
C GLY A 438 -31.61 28.06 1.89
N LEU A 439 -30.74 27.99 2.91
CA LEU A 439 -29.47 27.27 2.85
C LEU A 439 -29.65 25.78 2.54
N LEU A 440 -30.53 25.10 3.28
CA LEU A 440 -30.80 23.67 3.06
C LEU A 440 -31.34 23.41 1.65
N ILE A 441 -32.32 24.22 1.19
CA ILE A 441 -32.93 24.07 -0.12
C ILE A 441 -31.90 24.31 -1.23
N GLY A 442 -31.03 25.32 -1.10
CA GLY A 442 -29.98 25.58 -2.10
C GLY A 442 -29.04 24.39 -2.28
N PHE A 443 -28.58 23.78 -1.17
CA PHE A 443 -27.73 22.59 -1.20
C PHE A 443 -28.48 21.35 -1.75
N LEU A 444 -29.74 21.16 -1.36
CA LEU A 444 -30.58 20.07 -1.89
C LEU A 444 -30.89 20.25 -3.37
N ALA A 445 -31.07 21.47 -3.86
CA ALA A 445 -31.34 21.76 -5.27
C ALA A 445 -30.13 21.49 -6.16
N TYR A 446 -28.91 21.78 -5.69
CA TYR A 446 -27.68 21.47 -6.41
C TYR A 446 -27.31 19.97 -6.35
N THR A 447 -27.69 19.27 -5.28
CA THR A 447 -27.33 17.85 -5.05
C THR A 447 -27.61 16.94 -6.26
N PRO A 448 -28.81 16.93 -6.88
CA PRO A 448 -29.08 16.11 -8.06
C PRO A 448 -28.12 16.38 -9.23
N ILE A 449 -27.72 17.63 -9.45
CA ILE A 449 -26.84 18.02 -10.55
C ILE A 449 -25.47 17.36 -10.37
N ILE A 450 -24.85 17.52 -9.19
CA ILE A 450 -23.54 16.92 -8.92
C ILE A 450 -23.60 15.39 -8.83
N LEU A 451 -24.72 14.80 -8.40
CA LEU A 451 -24.90 13.34 -8.45
C LEU A 451 -24.96 12.82 -9.90
N ALA A 452 -25.57 13.57 -10.81
CA ALA A 452 -25.59 13.24 -12.23
C ALA A 452 -24.21 13.43 -12.88
N VAL A 453 -23.46 14.48 -12.51
CA VAL A 453 -22.05 14.65 -12.88
C VAL A 453 -21.22 13.46 -12.39
N ASN A 454 -21.39 13.05 -11.12
CA ASN A 454 -20.69 11.90 -10.53
C ASN A 454 -20.92 10.60 -11.34
N GLN A 455 -22.13 10.37 -11.85
CA GLN A 455 -22.38 9.21 -12.71
C GLN A 455 -21.62 9.27 -14.05
N CYS A 456 -21.46 10.47 -14.62
CA CYS A 456 -20.66 10.68 -15.83
C CYS A 456 -19.18 10.33 -15.57
N PHE A 457 -18.63 10.81 -14.46
CA PHE A 457 -17.29 10.42 -14.00
C PHE A 457 -17.19 8.90 -13.79
N ALA A 458 -18.13 8.32 -13.06
CA ALA A 458 -18.09 6.92 -12.66
C ALA A 458 -18.05 5.97 -13.87
N GLU A 459 -18.87 6.19 -14.90
CA GLU A 459 -18.85 5.34 -16.10
C GLU A 459 -17.53 5.46 -16.87
N MET A 460 -17.03 6.67 -17.11
CA MET A 460 -15.81 6.88 -17.90
C MET A 460 -14.55 6.40 -17.16
N VAL A 461 -14.43 6.75 -15.89
CA VAL A 461 -13.25 6.45 -15.07
C VAL A 461 -13.18 4.96 -14.75
N CYS A 462 -14.32 4.32 -14.46
CA CYS A 462 -14.34 2.87 -14.27
C CYS A 462 -14.13 2.12 -15.59
N TYR A 463 -14.52 2.67 -16.73
CA TYR A 463 -14.23 2.07 -18.03
C TYR A 463 -12.73 2.09 -18.34
N LEU A 464 -12.09 3.26 -18.22
CA LEU A 464 -10.66 3.44 -18.51
C LEU A 464 -9.92 4.21 -17.40
N PRO A 465 -9.44 3.50 -16.36
CA PRO A 465 -8.79 4.12 -15.20
C PRO A 465 -7.33 4.50 -15.48
N ILE A 466 -7.13 5.66 -16.10
CA ILE A 466 -5.83 6.27 -16.41
C ILE A 466 -5.53 7.46 -15.46
N PRO A 467 -4.34 8.09 -15.51
CA PRO A 467 -4.08 9.33 -14.76
C PRO A 467 -4.98 10.46 -15.24
N SER A 468 -5.54 11.27 -14.32
CA SER A 468 -6.48 12.37 -14.64
C SER A 468 -7.46 12.09 -15.81
N PRO A 469 -8.27 11.01 -15.75
CA PRO A 469 -9.08 10.54 -16.88
C PRO A 469 -9.98 11.60 -17.48
N PHE A 470 -10.67 12.40 -16.68
CA PHE A 470 -11.65 13.38 -17.17
C PHE A 470 -11.03 14.44 -18.10
N ILE A 471 -9.75 14.78 -17.92
CA ILE A 471 -9.01 15.66 -18.84
C ILE A 471 -8.59 14.85 -20.06
N ARG A 472 -7.84 13.75 -19.87
CA ARG A 472 -7.19 13.02 -20.97
C ARG A 472 -8.18 12.38 -21.93
N LEU A 473 -9.25 11.79 -21.41
CA LEU A 473 -10.31 11.16 -22.21
C LEU A 473 -11.03 12.18 -23.09
N ALA A 474 -11.19 13.43 -22.64
CA ALA A 474 -11.73 14.50 -23.48
C ALA A 474 -10.88 14.72 -24.74
N GLY A 475 -9.55 14.62 -24.60
CA GLY A 475 -8.61 14.81 -25.72
C GLY A 475 -8.62 13.67 -26.72
N HIS A 476 -8.75 12.44 -26.24
CA HIS A 476 -8.77 11.27 -27.10
C HIS A 476 -10.14 11.02 -27.74
N TRP A 477 -11.23 11.28 -27.02
CA TRP A 477 -12.57 10.93 -27.49
C TRP A 477 -13.30 12.10 -28.14
N VAL A 478 -13.02 13.35 -27.79
CA VAL A 478 -13.77 14.51 -28.28
C VAL A 478 -12.87 15.43 -29.10
N ASP A 479 -11.93 16.10 -28.46
CA ASP A 479 -11.00 17.04 -29.09
C ASP A 479 -9.83 17.36 -28.17
N ASP A 480 -8.62 17.36 -28.72
CA ASP A 480 -7.40 17.74 -28.00
C ASP A 480 -7.45 19.18 -27.44
N ALA A 481 -8.16 20.11 -28.10
CA ALA A 481 -8.38 21.47 -27.61
C ALA A 481 -9.31 21.54 -26.40
N LEU A 482 -10.32 20.67 -26.32
CA LEU A 482 -11.18 20.56 -25.14
C LEU A 482 -10.36 20.12 -23.93
N SER A 483 -9.50 19.12 -24.14
CA SER A 483 -8.60 18.63 -23.11
C SER A 483 -7.58 19.66 -22.64
N PHE A 484 -7.01 20.45 -23.56
CA PHE A 484 -6.13 21.56 -23.21
C PHE A 484 -6.83 22.60 -22.33
N ALA A 485 -8.03 23.04 -22.74
CA ALA A 485 -8.82 24.02 -21.97
C ALA A 485 -9.19 23.49 -20.58
N MET A 486 -9.70 22.26 -20.50
CA MET A 486 -10.01 21.58 -19.23
C MET A 486 -8.77 21.43 -18.34
N GLY A 487 -7.63 21.03 -18.91
CA GLY A 487 -6.41 20.80 -18.15
C GLY A 487 -5.86 22.07 -17.49
N TRP A 488 -5.75 23.17 -18.25
CA TRP A 488 -5.29 24.45 -17.69
C TRP A 488 -6.31 25.06 -16.74
N ASN A 489 -7.60 24.99 -17.07
CA ASN A 489 -8.69 25.42 -16.19
C ASN A 489 -8.63 24.68 -14.85
N PHE A 490 -8.47 23.35 -14.87
CA PHE A 490 -8.32 22.54 -13.66
C PHE A 490 -7.03 22.86 -12.88
N PHE A 491 -5.91 23.09 -13.57
CA PHE A 491 -4.67 23.54 -12.91
C PHE A 491 -4.89 24.85 -12.15
N PHE A 492 -5.48 25.87 -12.79
CA PHE A 492 -5.77 27.15 -12.13
C PHE A 492 -6.78 26.99 -10.99
N THR A 493 -7.80 26.13 -11.15
CA THR A 493 -8.74 25.79 -10.06
C THR A 493 -7.98 25.33 -8.82
N MET A 494 -7.08 24.35 -8.98
CA MET A 494 -6.31 23.79 -7.86
C MET A 494 -5.31 24.82 -7.32
N ALA A 495 -4.63 25.56 -8.19
CA ALA A 495 -3.59 26.52 -7.82
C ALA A 495 -4.14 27.74 -7.07
N LEU A 496 -5.28 28.29 -7.52
CA LEU A 496 -5.99 29.39 -6.84
C LEU A 496 -6.69 28.94 -5.55
N GLY A 497 -7.02 27.65 -5.43
CA GLY A 497 -7.49 27.08 -4.17
C GLY A 497 -6.44 27.10 -3.05
N ILE A 498 -5.15 27.09 -3.38
CA ILE A 498 -4.07 27.13 -2.37
C ILE A 498 -4.11 28.42 -1.52
N PRO A 499 -4.06 29.64 -2.12
CA PRO A 499 -4.17 30.87 -1.33
C PRO A 499 -5.54 30.97 -0.64
N TYR A 500 -6.61 30.39 -1.19
CA TYR A 500 -7.92 30.36 -0.54
C TYR A 500 -7.88 29.64 0.82
N GLU A 501 -7.24 28.47 0.90
CA GLU A 501 -7.08 27.75 2.18
C GLU A 501 -6.13 28.49 3.14
N ILE A 502 -5.11 29.20 2.63
CA ILE A 502 -4.23 30.05 3.48
C ILE A 502 -5.01 31.22 4.10
N VAL A 503 -5.89 31.86 3.32
CA VAL A 503 -6.77 32.94 3.79
C VAL A 503 -7.69 32.43 4.89
N ALA A 504 -8.24 31.23 4.72
CA ALA A 504 -9.08 30.59 5.73
C ALA A 504 -8.34 30.28 7.03
N ILE A 505 -7.09 29.79 6.96
CA ILE A 505 -6.24 29.57 8.14
C ILE A 505 -6.01 30.87 8.89
N ASN A 506 -5.76 31.96 8.17
CA ASN A 506 -5.57 33.27 8.78
C ASN A 506 -6.83 33.70 9.56
N ILE A 507 -8.02 33.53 8.97
CA ILE A 507 -9.30 33.80 9.65
C ILE A 507 -9.46 32.92 10.90
N LEU A 508 -9.18 31.61 10.82
CA LEU A 508 -9.31 30.69 11.96
C LEU A 508 -8.32 30.99 13.10
N LEU A 509 -7.13 31.53 12.79
CA LEU A 509 -6.11 31.89 13.78
C LEU A 509 -6.53 33.08 14.66
N THR A 510 -7.31 34.03 14.11
CA THR A 510 -7.87 35.17 14.86
C THR A 510 -8.74 34.74 16.04
N TYR A 511 -9.08 33.45 16.13
CA TYR A 511 -9.82 32.88 17.27
C TYR A 511 -9.01 32.93 18.56
N TRP A 512 -7.71 32.62 18.48
CA TRP A 512 -6.83 32.63 19.64
C TRP A 512 -6.02 33.91 19.75
N THR A 513 -5.63 34.51 18.62
CA THR A 513 -4.74 35.67 18.62
C THR A 513 -4.74 36.42 17.31
N ASP A 514 -4.82 37.75 17.41
CA ASP A 514 -4.64 38.68 16.27
C ASP A 514 -3.21 39.21 16.16
N ARG A 515 -2.31 38.78 17.07
CA ARG A 515 -0.91 39.24 17.10
C ARG A 515 -0.05 38.70 15.97
N VAL A 516 -0.48 37.64 15.28
CA VAL A 516 0.33 37.02 14.22
C VAL A 516 0.07 37.77 12.92
N PRO A 517 1.08 38.39 12.30
CA PRO A 517 0.87 39.13 11.06
C PRO A 517 0.54 38.16 9.92
N VAL A 518 -0.39 38.57 9.06
CA VAL A 518 -0.83 37.82 7.87
C VAL A 518 0.35 37.31 7.03
N ALA A 519 1.36 38.17 6.84
CA ALA A 519 2.57 37.83 6.10
C ALA A 519 3.31 36.61 6.69
N ALA A 520 3.37 36.49 8.02
CA ALA A 520 3.98 35.34 8.67
C ALA A 520 3.17 34.06 8.44
N VAL A 521 1.83 34.13 8.50
CA VAL A 521 0.95 32.99 8.21
C VAL A 521 1.19 32.47 6.80
N VAL A 522 1.23 33.36 5.80
CA VAL A 522 1.47 32.99 4.39
C VAL A 522 2.83 32.29 4.23
N VAL A 523 3.90 32.84 4.82
CA VAL A 523 5.25 32.25 4.74
C VAL A 523 5.32 30.90 5.44
N ILE A 524 4.75 30.77 6.64
CA ILE A 524 4.71 29.51 7.39
C ILE A 524 3.98 28.44 6.56
N MET A 525 2.82 28.78 5.99
CA MET A 525 2.04 27.86 5.16
C MET A 525 2.80 27.43 3.90
N LEU A 526 3.46 28.37 3.22
CA LEU A 526 4.32 28.07 2.07
C LEU A 526 5.44 27.09 2.45
N VAL A 527 6.11 27.31 3.58
CA VAL A 527 7.17 26.41 4.08
C VAL A 527 6.59 25.04 4.38
N LEU A 528 5.49 24.95 5.13
CA LEU A 528 4.86 23.68 5.49
C LEU A 528 4.41 22.88 4.25
N TYR A 529 3.77 23.52 3.28
CA TYR A 529 3.41 22.87 2.02
C TYR A 529 4.62 22.44 1.22
N THR A 530 5.69 23.24 1.22
CA THR A 530 6.97 22.85 0.59
C THR A 530 7.54 21.61 1.27
N LEU A 531 7.58 21.57 2.61
CA LEU A 531 8.13 20.42 3.35
C LEU A 531 7.34 19.13 3.03
N LEU A 532 6.01 19.19 3.04
CA LEU A 532 5.17 18.03 2.78
C LEU A 532 5.25 17.53 1.34
N ASN A 533 5.49 18.41 0.37
CA ASN A 533 5.52 18.04 -1.04
C ASN A 533 6.93 17.75 -1.59
N VAL A 534 7.99 18.26 -0.96
CA VAL A 534 9.39 18.06 -1.40
C VAL A 534 10.05 16.84 -0.75
N PHE A 535 9.79 16.56 0.52
CA PHE A 535 10.41 15.46 1.27
C PHE A 535 9.67 14.11 1.03
N THR A 536 9.82 13.59 -0.20
CA THR A 536 9.34 12.28 -0.69
C THR A 536 7.81 12.03 -0.64
N VAL A 537 7.27 11.57 -1.78
CA VAL A 537 5.84 11.23 -1.99
C VAL A 537 5.26 10.27 -0.95
N ARG A 538 6.12 9.50 -0.27
CA ARG A 538 5.74 8.59 0.81
C ARG A 538 5.23 9.32 2.05
N PHE A 539 5.78 10.48 2.42
CA PHE A 539 5.30 11.26 3.57
C PHE A 539 3.96 11.93 3.27
N PHE A 540 3.72 12.36 2.03
CA PHE A 540 2.41 12.91 1.62
C PHE A 540 1.30 11.88 1.85
N GLY A 541 1.44 10.66 1.32
CA GLY A 541 0.40 9.62 1.44
C GLY A 541 0.12 9.20 2.88
N VAL A 542 1.14 9.20 3.75
CA VAL A 542 0.98 8.89 5.18
C VAL A 542 0.35 10.07 5.93
N SER A 543 0.78 11.30 5.67
CA SER A 543 0.26 12.50 6.34
C SER A 543 -1.21 12.73 5.98
N GLU A 544 -1.56 12.61 4.70
CA GLU A 544 -2.93 12.79 4.23
C GLU A 544 -3.87 11.72 4.79
N PHE A 545 -3.40 10.48 4.97
CA PHE A 545 -4.17 9.41 5.63
C PHE A 545 -4.57 9.81 7.06
N TYR A 546 -3.61 10.29 7.86
CA TYR A 546 -3.89 10.70 9.24
C TYR A 546 -4.73 11.98 9.31
N LEU A 547 -4.44 12.97 8.46
CA LEU A 547 -5.22 14.22 8.42
C LEU A 547 -6.67 13.97 8.01
N SER A 548 -6.90 13.13 6.99
CA SER A 548 -8.25 12.79 6.53
C SER A 548 -9.05 11.98 7.56
N PHE A 549 -8.38 11.16 8.38
CA PHE A 549 -9.01 10.42 9.46
C PHE A 549 -9.63 11.36 10.52
N PHE A 550 -8.92 12.41 10.92
CA PHE A 550 -9.44 13.40 11.87
C PHE A 550 -10.62 14.21 11.32
N LYS A 551 -10.69 14.46 10.00
CA LYS A 551 -11.83 15.15 9.36
C LYS A 551 -13.15 14.40 9.53
N ILE A 552 -13.12 13.08 9.36
CA ILE A 552 -14.32 12.25 9.53
C ILE A 552 -14.80 12.32 10.98
N PHE A 553 -13.88 12.22 11.94
CA PHE A 553 -14.21 12.35 13.37
C PHE A 553 -14.77 13.73 13.70
N LEU A 554 -14.16 14.80 13.18
CA LEU A 554 -14.67 16.16 13.31
C LEU A 554 -16.12 16.24 12.82
N MET A 555 -16.39 15.77 11.60
CA MET A 555 -17.73 15.87 11.01
C MET A 555 -18.78 15.08 11.81
N VAL A 556 -18.48 13.82 12.16
CA VAL A 556 -19.38 13.01 13.00
C VAL A 556 -19.60 13.66 14.36
N GLY A 557 -18.53 14.20 14.96
CA GLY A 557 -18.59 14.93 16.23
C GLY A 557 -19.49 16.17 16.17
N LEU A 558 -19.44 16.94 15.08
CA LEU A 558 -20.28 18.13 14.86
C LEU A 558 -21.76 17.77 14.66
N LEU A 559 -22.06 16.68 13.94
CA LEU A 559 -23.42 16.18 13.79
C LEU A 559 -23.98 15.69 15.14
N LEU A 560 -23.20 14.92 15.91
CA LEU A 560 -23.58 14.46 17.24
C LEU A 560 -23.74 15.63 18.22
N TYR A 561 -22.84 16.61 18.19
CA TYR A 561 -22.94 17.84 18.96
C TYR A 561 -24.27 18.57 18.71
N THR A 562 -24.68 18.66 17.44
CA THR A 562 -25.96 19.27 17.08
C THR A 562 -27.13 18.51 17.70
N VAL A 563 -27.17 17.17 17.54
CA VAL A 563 -28.25 16.33 18.08
C VAL A 563 -28.29 16.40 19.62
N VAL A 564 -27.15 16.34 20.29
CA VAL A 564 -27.08 16.38 21.76
C VAL A 564 -27.51 17.75 22.29
N THR A 565 -27.04 18.84 21.69
CA THR A 565 -27.38 20.18 22.18
C THR A 565 -28.83 20.54 21.89
N MET A 566 -29.39 20.16 20.72
CA MET A 566 -30.78 20.48 20.37
C MET A 566 -31.81 19.81 21.27
N VAL A 567 -31.49 18.64 21.86
CA VAL A 567 -32.38 17.89 22.77
C VAL A 567 -32.17 18.23 24.25
N GLY A 568 -31.42 19.29 24.58
CA GLY A 568 -31.21 19.75 25.97
C GLY A 568 -29.97 19.17 26.67
N GLY A 569 -29.08 18.49 25.95
CA GLY A 569 -27.77 18.06 26.45
C GLY A 569 -26.73 19.18 26.53
N ASN A 570 -27.12 20.43 26.30
CA ASN A 570 -26.24 21.60 26.46
C ASN A 570 -26.16 22.06 27.94
N PRO A 571 -25.13 22.83 28.34
CA PRO A 571 -24.97 23.30 29.73
C PRO A 571 -26.13 24.14 30.29
N ARG A 572 -26.99 24.70 29.43
CA ARG A 572 -28.18 25.47 29.84
C ARG A 572 -29.42 24.58 29.98
N HIS A 573 -29.31 23.28 29.70
CA HIS A 573 -30.42 22.32 29.64
C HIS A 573 -31.58 22.77 28.73
N ASP A 574 -31.28 23.61 27.73
CA ASP A 574 -32.29 24.23 26.87
C ASP A 574 -32.64 23.32 25.69
N VAL A 575 -33.89 22.91 25.57
CA VAL A 575 -34.38 22.12 24.43
C VAL A 575 -34.83 23.06 23.33
N TYR A 576 -33.88 23.54 22.52
CA TYR A 576 -34.19 24.50 21.46
C TYR A 576 -34.67 23.86 20.16
N GLY A 577 -34.31 22.60 19.86
CA GLY A 577 -34.77 21.93 18.64
C GLY A 577 -34.58 22.78 17.38
N PHE A 578 -35.66 22.98 16.60
CA PHE A 578 -35.67 23.84 15.41
C PHE A 578 -36.10 25.30 15.71
N ARG A 579 -35.77 25.84 16.90
CA ARG A 579 -36.19 27.20 17.31
C ARG A 579 -35.85 28.26 16.28
N TYR A 580 -34.62 28.25 15.77
CA TYR A 580 -34.15 29.27 14.82
C TYR A 580 -34.80 29.20 13.45
N TRP A 581 -35.47 28.09 13.11
CA TRP A 581 -36.29 27.97 11.91
C TRP A 581 -37.65 28.66 12.06
N ARG A 582 -38.06 28.98 13.29
CA ARG A 582 -39.30 29.70 13.60
C ARG A 582 -39.04 31.14 13.96
N ASP A 583 -38.02 31.39 14.79
CA ASP A 583 -37.64 32.71 15.29
C ASP A 583 -36.11 32.83 15.31
N PRO A 584 -35.48 33.69 14.50
CA PRO A 584 -36.05 34.80 13.70
C PRO A 584 -36.73 34.38 12.38
N GLY A 585 -36.70 33.10 12.01
CA GLY A 585 -37.46 32.55 10.88
C GLY A 585 -36.67 31.64 9.94
N ALA A 586 -37.38 30.94 9.07
CA ALA A 586 -36.79 29.95 8.17
C ALA A 586 -36.05 30.56 6.96
N PHE A 587 -36.47 31.74 6.52
CA PHE A 587 -36.00 32.38 5.28
C PHE A 587 -35.65 33.84 5.52
N VAL A 588 -34.63 34.30 4.81
CA VAL A 588 -34.26 35.72 4.71
C VAL A 588 -34.55 36.20 3.29
N SER A 589 -35.02 37.45 3.15
CA SER A 589 -35.17 38.11 1.86
C SER A 589 -33.84 38.79 1.51
N TYR A 590 -33.13 38.26 0.50
CA TYR A 590 -31.84 38.76 0.04
C TYR A 590 -31.99 39.70 -1.16
N ILE A 591 -31.29 40.85 -1.12
CA ILE A 591 -31.31 41.92 -2.14
C ILE A 591 -32.66 42.64 -2.24
N GLU A 592 -33.73 41.90 -2.53
CA GLU A 592 -35.09 42.41 -2.67
C GLU A 592 -35.98 41.95 -1.51
N PRO A 593 -37.00 42.71 -1.09
CA PRO A 593 -37.97 42.24 -0.12
C PRO A 593 -38.92 41.17 -0.70
N GLY A 594 -39.54 40.37 0.17
CA GLY A 594 -40.59 39.43 -0.23
C GLY A 594 -40.09 38.09 -0.79
N SER A 595 -40.93 37.43 -1.60
CA SER A 595 -40.68 36.07 -2.12
C SER A 595 -39.52 36.02 -3.13
N VAL A 596 -39.36 37.08 -3.93
CA VAL A 596 -38.27 37.20 -4.91
C VAL A 596 -36.91 37.22 -4.20
N GLY A 597 -36.78 38.01 -3.12
CA GLY A 597 -35.53 38.00 -2.35
C GLY A 597 -35.24 36.69 -1.64
N ARG A 598 -36.27 35.98 -1.17
CA ARG A 598 -36.10 34.63 -0.59
C ARG A 598 -35.58 33.65 -1.65
N PHE A 599 -36.08 33.75 -2.87
CA PHE A 599 -35.57 32.97 -4.00
C PHE A 599 -34.12 33.35 -4.35
N CYS A 600 -33.77 34.64 -4.34
CA CYS A 600 -32.40 35.10 -4.55
C CYS A 600 -31.45 34.53 -3.48
N GLY A 601 -31.88 34.50 -2.21
CA GLY A 601 -31.12 33.86 -1.14
C GLY A 601 -30.88 32.36 -1.39
N VAL A 602 -31.93 31.62 -1.79
CA VAL A 602 -31.80 30.20 -2.17
C VAL A 602 -30.82 30.03 -3.35
N LEU A 603 -30.88 30.92 -4.34
CA LEU A 603 -30.02 30.88 -5.51
C LEU A 603 -28.55 31.13 -5.14
N ALA A 604 -28.28 32.10 -4.26
CA ALA A 604 -26.94 32.33 -3.71
C ALA A 604 -26.41 31.10 -2.95
N CYS A 605 -27.27 30.44 -2.15
CA CYS A 605 -26.90 29.17 -1.50
C CYS A 605 -26.64 28.03 -2.50
N MET A 606 -27.37 27.99 -3.61
CA MET A 606 -27.15 27.00 -4.67
C MET A 606 -25.81 27.23 -5.38
N VAL A 607 -25.42 28.49 -5.63
CA VAL A 607 -24.08 28.85 -6.14
C VAL A 607 -23.00 28.45 -5.14
N GLN A 608 -23.19 28.76 -3.85
CA GLN A 608 -22.26 28.32 -2.79
C GLN A 608 -22.14 26.79 -2.72
N ALA A 609 -23.27 26.08 -2.87
CA ALA A 609 -23.28 24.63 -2.90
C ALA A 609 -22.43 24.09 -4.05
N SER A 610 -22.42 24.76 -5.21
CA SER A 610 -21.60 24.35 -6.36
C SER A 610 -20.09 24.42 -6.13
N PHE A 611 -19.64 25.36 -5.29
CA PHE A 611 -18.26 25.44 -4.84
C PHE A 611 -17.95 24.44 -3.71
N THR A 612 -18.92 24.19 -2.85
CA THR A 612 -18.73 23.38 -1.64
C THR A 612 -18.79 21.88 -1.96
N MET A 613 -19.70 21.46 -2.84
CA MET A 613 -20.02 20.05 -3.11
C MET A 613 -19.24 19.53 -4.31
N VAL A 614 -17.95 19.32 -4.11
CA VAL A 614 -16.98 18.76 -5.08
C VAL A 614 -16.53 17.35 -4.67
N GLY A 615 -15.76 16.65 -5.50
CA GLY A 615 -15.25 15.32 -5.10
C GLY A 615 -15.02 14.29 -6.21
N PRO A 616 -15.89 14.16 -7.24
CA PRO A 616 -15.72 13.12 -8.26
C PRO A 616 -14.38 13.21 -8.99
N GLU A 617 -13.87 14.43 -9.21
CA GLU A 617 -12.55 14.71 -9.78
C GLU A 617 -11.41 14.18 -8.90
N TYR A 618 -11.49 14.31 -7.58
CA TYR A 618 -10.46 13.80 -6.66
C TYR A 618 -10.43 12.27 -6.65
N ILE A 619 -11.61 11.62 -6.70
CA ILE A 619 -11.70 10.17 -6.90
C ILE A 619 -11.04 9.79 -8.23
N SER A 620 -11.32 10.55 -9.29
CA SER A 620 -10.77 10.33 -10.62
C SER A 620 -9.24 10.43 -10.66
N MET A 621 -8.63 11.33 -9.89
CA MET A 621 -7.16 11.50 -9.86
C MET A 621 -6.43 10.28 -9.28
N ALA A 622 -7.07 9.56 -8.37
CA ALA A 622 -6.50 8.34 -7.77
C ALA A 622 -6.66 7.08 -8.65
N ALA A 623 -7.35 7.16 -9.79
CA ALA A 623 -7.67 6.01 -10.64
C ALA A 623 -6.42 5.26 -11.16
N ALA A 624 -5.36 5.98 -11.48
CA ALA A 624 -4.10 5.40 -11.96
C ALA A 624 -3.25 4.74 -10.88
N GLU A 625 -3.43 5.15 -9.63
CA GLU A 625 -2.66 4.67 -8.48
C GLU A 625 -3.41 3.57 -7.72
N ALA A 626 -4.68 3.32 -8.04
CA ALA A 626 -5.48 2.26 -7.45
C ALA A 626 -5.02 0.85 -7.87
N ALA A 627 -4.93 -0.06 -6.89
CA ALA A 627 -4.45 -1.43 -7.06
C ALA A 627 -5.43 -2.34 -7.83
N ARG A 628 -6.75 -2.12 -7.65
CA ARG A 628 -7.80 -2.71 -8.49
C ARG A 628 -8.67 -1.59 -9.03
N PRO A 629 -8.22 -0.91 -10.08
CA PRO A 629 -8.74 0.40 -10.40
C PRO A 629 -10.24 0.39 -10.65
N ARG A 630 -10.80 -0.53 -11.45
CA ARG A 630 -12.23 -0.51 -11.74
C ARG A 630 -13.09 -0.87 -10.55
N ARG A 631 -12.68 -1.85 -9.75
CA ARG A 631 -13.42 -2.27 -8.54
C ARG A 631 -13.36 -1.22 -7.44
N VAL A 632 -12.18 -0.60 -7.24
CA VAL A 632 -11.98 0.44 -6.22
C VAL A 632 -12.68 1.72 -6.62
N MET A 633 -12.51 2.19 -7.87
CA MET A 633 -13.20 3.36 -8.39
C MET A 633 -14.72 3.18 -8.33
N ARG A 634 -15.24 2.03 -8.75
CA ARG A 634 -16.68 1.73 -8.67
C ARG A 634 -17.21 1.89 -7.24
N LYS A 635 -16.51 1.35 -6.24
CA LYS A 635 -16.92 1.50 -4.83
C LYS A 635 -16.87 2.95 -4.38
N ALA A 636 -15.77 3.65 -4.67
CA ALA A 636 -15.59 5.05 -4.31
C ALA A 636 -16.71 5.94 -4.90
N TYR A 637 -17.04 5.77 -6.18
CA TYR A 637 -18.14 6.50 -6.82
C TYR A 637 -19.54 6.09 -6.35
N ALA A 638 -19.72 4.82 -5.93
CA ALA A 638 -20.98 4.35 -5.35
C ALA A 638 -21.20 4.87 -3.92
N ALA A 639 -20.13 5.10 -3.15
CA ALA A 639 -20.18 5.69 -1.81
C ALA A 639 -20.33 7.23 -1.84
N TYR A 640 -20.01 7.87 -2.96
CA TYR A 640 -20.08 9.32 -3.13
C TYR A 640 -21.41 9.97 -2.70
N PRO A 641 -22.60 9.45 -3.08
CA PRO A 641 -23.87 10.06 -2.69
C PRO A 641 -24.08 10.08 -1.17
N TRP A 642 -23.70 9.00 -0.48
CA TRP A 642 -23.79 8.91 0.98
C TRP A 642 -22.90 9.93 1.67
N ARG A 643 -21.67 10.10 1.16
CA ARG A 643 -20.74 11.13 1.63
C ARG A 643 -21.33 12.53 1.47
N LEU A 644 -21.92 12.80 0.31
CA LEU A 644 -22.47 14.09 -0.04
C LEU A 644 -23.65 14.48 0.88
N VAL A 645 -24.58 13.55 1.09
CA VAL A 645 -25.71 13.77 2.01
C VAL A 645 -25.23 13.92 3.46
N THR A 646 -24.35 13.03 3.91
CA THR A 646 -23.93 12.99 5.32
C THR A 646 -23.10 14.22 5.72
N PHE A 647 -22.19 14.66 4.86
CA PHE A 647 -21.27 15.75 5.24
C PHE A 647 -21.79 17.13 4.85
N PHE A 648 -22.41 17.26 3.68
CA PHE A 648 -22.80 18.57 3.16
C PHE A 648 -24.25 18.90 3.53
N VAL A 649 -25.19 18.03 3.20
CA VAL A 649 -26.62 18.29 3.45
C VAL A 649 -26.93 18.29 4.96
N LEU A 650 -26.51 17.27 5.70
CA LEU A 650 -26.67 17.27 7.16
C LEU A 650 -25.81 18.35 7.83
N GLY A 651 -24.64 18.68 7.26
CA GLY A 651 -23.79 19.76 7.77
C GLY A 651 -24.51 21.11 7.76
N VAL A 652 -25.05 21.52 6.61
CA VAL A 652 -25.76 22.80 6.52
C VAL A 652 -27.09 22.79 7.29
N LEU A 653 -27.77 21.65 7.36
CA LEU A 653 -28.93 21.47 8.24
C LEU A 653 -28.54 21.74 9.69
N SER A 654 -27.44 21.13 10.15
CA SER A 654 -26.92 21.34 11.50
C SER A 654 -26.58 22.80 11.77
N MET A 655 -25.90 23.49 10.84
CA MET A 655 -25.60 24.91 11.00
C MET A 655 -26.86 25.75 11.19
N GLY A 656 -27.91 25.50 10.39
CA GLY A 656 -29.19 26.18 10.51
C GLY A 656 -29.99 25.82 11.77
N ILE A 657 -29.66 24.73 12.45
CA ILE A 657 -30.24 24.37 13.76
C ILE A 657 -29.47 25.05 14.90
N LEU A 658 -28.15 25.19 14.78
CA LEU A 658 -27.28 25.60 15.90
C LEU A 658 -27.33 27.09 16.23
N ILE A 659 -27.41 27.95 15.22
CA ILE A 659 -27.38 29.41 15.40
C ILE A 659 -28.46 30.11 14.56
N PRO A 660 -28.99 31.24 15.01
CA PRO A 660 -29.90 32.05 14.20
C PRO A 660 -29.15 32.75 13.07
N TYR A 661 -29.83 33.03 11.95
CA TYR A 661 -29.20 33.67 10.79
C TYR A 661 -28.78 35.12 11.04
N ASN A 662 -29.36 35.78 12.04
CA ASN A 662 -29.09 37.18 12.41
C ASN A 662 -28.15 37.29 13.62
N ASP A 663 -27.32 36.27 13.83
CA ASP A 663 -26.38 36.24 14.95
C ASP A 663 -25.31 37.36 14.82
N PRO A 664 -25.08 38.18 15.86
CA PRO A 664 -24.16 39.30 15.80
C PRO A 664 -22.69 38.85 15.66
N THR A 665 -22.32 37.70 16.23
CA THR A 665 -20.96 37.15 16.10
C THR A 665 -20.71 36.70 14.66
N LEU A 666 -21.71 36.05 14.05
CA LEU A 666 -21.66 35.69 12.63
C LEU A 666 -21.56 36.94 11.74
N ALA A 667 -22.38 37.96 11.99
CA ALA A 667 -22.35 39.21 11.22
C ALA A 667 -20.99 39.93 11.32
N ALA A 668 -20.45 40.10 12.53
CA ALA A 668 -19.15 40.74 12.76
C ALA A 668 -17.99 39.99 12.07
N THR A 669 -18.07 38.66 12.01
CA THR A 669 -17.08 37.82 11.33
C THR A 669 -17.12 38.02 9.81
N LEU A 670 -18.30 38.19 9.22
CA LEU A 670 -18.47 38.41 7.79
C LEU A 670 -18.06 39.82 7.36
N GLU A 671 -18.36 40.82 8.18
CA GLU A 671 -18.00 42.21 7.93
C GLU A 671 -16.50 42.49 8.17
N GLY A 672 -15.79 41.62 8.90
CA GLY A 672 -14.38 41.80 9.23
C GLY A 672 -14.13 43.01 10.15
N SER A 673 -15.15 43.46 10.88
CA SER A 673 -15.22 44.72 11.63
C SER A 673 -15.06 44.56 13.15
N GLY A 674 -14.77 43.36 13.66
CA GLY A 674 -14.58 43.11 15.10
C GLY A 674 -13.27 43.68 15.64
N HIS A 675 -13.33 44.86 16.26
CA HIS A 675 -12.18 45.57 16.83
C HIS A 675 -11.83 45.23 18.29
N GLU A 676 -12.58 44.35 18.96
CA GLU A 676 -12.31 43.95 20.35
C GLU A 676 -12.25 42.41 20.43
N SER A 677 -11.02 41.87 20.46
CA SER A 677 -10.70 40.44 20.69
C SER A 677 -11.64 39.42 20.02
N GLY A 678 -11.30 39.00 18.80
CA GLY A 678 -11.71 37.70 18.25
C GLY A 678 -12.95 37.72 17.36
N THR A 679 -12.78 38.08 16.08
CA THR A 679 -13.64 37.63 14.96
C THR A 679 -13.49 36.13 14.66
N GLY A 680 -12.70 35.39 15.45
CA GLY A 680 -12.20 34.09 15.01
C GLY A 680 -13.13 32.91 15.17
N ALA A 681 -14.36 33.10 15.63
CA ALA A 681 -15.38 32.06 15.54
C ALA A 681 -15.92 31.99 14.09
N ALA A 682 -15.06 31.61 13.13
CA ALA A 682 -15.37 31.58 11.70
C ALA A 682 -16.44 30.55 11.32
N SER A 683 -16.65 29.55 12.16
CA SER A 683 -17.60 28.47 11.93
C SER A 683 -18.82 28.58 12.83
N PRO A 684 -20.06 28.46 12.28
CA PRO A 684 -21.31 28.38 13.06
C PRO A 684 -21.27 27.39 14.23
N TYR A 685 -20.54 26.29 14.06
CA TYR A 685 -20.35 25.29 15.11
C TYR A 685 -19.58 25.86 16.32
N VAL A 686 -18.49 26.58 16.08
CA VAL A 686 -17.66 27.18 17.13
C VAL A 686 -18.42 28.32 17.82
N ILE A 687 -19.13 29.15 17.04
CA ILE A 687 -20.02 30.21 17.57
C ILE A 687 -21.04 29.61 18.55
N SER A 688 -21.74 28.54 18.15
CA SER A 688 -22.70 27.86 19.01
C SER A 688 -22.07 27.35 20.31
N MET A 689 -20.89 26.74 20.24
CA MET A 689 -20.21 26.22 21.44
C MET A 689 -19.83 27.34 22.42
N ASN A 690 -19.45 28.50 21.90
CA ASN A 690 -19.19 29.69 22.71
C ASN A 690 -20.46 30.25 23.34
N HIS A 691 -21.58 30.32 22.62
CA HIS A 691 -22.86 30.73 23.21
C HIS A 691 -23.31 29.83 24.35
N PHE A 692 -23.04 28.53 24.26
CA PHE A 692 -23.29 27.58 25.35
C PHE A 692 -22.26 27.63 26.48
N ASN A 693 -21.25 28.49 26.41
CA ASN A 693 -20.16 28.62 27.39
C ASN A 693 -19.42 27.29 27.65
N ILE A 694 -19.23 26.47 26.60
CA ILE A 694 -18.49 25.21 26.70
C ILE A 694 -16.99 25.54 26.71
N ARG A 695 -16.28 25.23 27.80
CA ARG A 695 -14.94 25.76 28.07
C ARG A 695 -13.82 25.31 27.12
N VAL A 696 -13.85 24.08 26.63
CA VAL A 696 -12.70 23.45 25.92
C VAL A 696 -13.04 22.98 24.51
N LEU A 697 -14.31 22.64 24.26
CA LEU A 697 -14.74 22.11 22.98
C LEU A 697 -14.56 23.09 21.80
N PRO A 698 -14.85 24.40 21.93
CA PRO A 698 -14.59 25.38 20.86
C PRO A 698 -13.15 25.36 20.37
N ASP A 699 -12.17 25.34 21.29
CA ASP A 699 -10.74 25.31 20.95
C ASP A 699 -10.36 24.04 20.19
N ILE A 700 -10.81 22.88 20.67
CA ILE A 700 -10.55 21.59 20.02
C ILE A 700 -11.13 21.58 18.61
N VAL A 701 -12.38 22.03 18.46
CA VAL A 701 -13.08 22.04 17.17
C VAL A 701 -12.44 23.03 16.22
N ASN A 702 -12.10 24.23 16.66
CA ASN A 702 -11.42 25.22 15.83
C ASN A 702 -10.04 24.71 15.36
N ALA A 703 -9.29 24.05 16.23
CA ALA A 703 -8.02 23.43 15.87
C ALA A 703 -8.21 22.29 14.85
N LEU A 704 -9.22 21.43 15.03
CA LEU A 704 -9.53 20.37 14.08
C LEU A 704 -9.97 20.94 12.71
N ILE A 705 -10.78 22.01 12.69
CA ILE A 705 -11.13 22.71 11.45
C ILE A 705 -9.87 23.23 10.77
N MET A 706 -8.96 23.89 11.49
CA MET A 706 -7.68 24.34 10.94
C MET A 706 -6.85 23.20 10.34
N THR A 707 -6.76 22.04 11.01
CA THR A 707 -6.07 20.88 10.43
C THR A 707 -6.76 20.37 9.15
N SER A 708 -8.09 20.50 9.07
CA SER A 708 -8.85 20.14 7.88
C SER A 708 -8.54 21.05 6.70
N VAL A 709 -8.52 22.37 6.93
CA VAL A 709 -8.17 23.43 5.97
C VAL A 709 -6.72 23.25 5.49
N PHE A 710 -5.78 23.03 6.41
CA PHE A 710 -4.39 22.77 6.09
C PHE A 710 -4.23 21.55 5.17
N SER A 711 -4.90 20.44 5.50
CA SER A 711 -4.91 19.22 4.68
C SER A 711 -5.52 19.45 3.29
N ALA A 712 -6.62 20.20 3.19
CA ALA A 712 -7.23 20.54 1.90
C ALA A 712 -6.22 21.30 1.01
N GLY A 713 -5.55 22.32 1.54
CA GLY A 713 -4.54 23.06 0.77
C GLY A 713 -3.33 22.21 0.35
N ASN A 714 -2.89 21.25 1.18
CA ASN A 714 -1.85 20.31 0.81
C ASN A 714 -2.30 19.38 -0.35
N ASN A 715 -3.55 18.93 -0.34
CA ASN A 715 -4.14 18.15 -1.44
C ASN A 715 -4.23 18.98 -2.74
N LEU A 716 -4.57 20.26 -2.64
CA LEU A 716 -4.61 21.19 -3.78
C LEU A 716 -3.22 21.37 -4.41
N VAL A 717 -2.16 21.54 -3.60
CA VAL A 717 -0.76 21.61 -4.10
C VAL A 717 -0.40 20.34 -4.88
N PHE A 718 -0.67 19.17 -4.29
CA PHE A 718 -0.42 17.89 -4.93
C PHE A 718 -1.18 17.74 -6.25
N SER A 719 -2.48 18.06 -6.23
CA SER A 719 -3.37 17.94 -7.39
C SER A 719 -3.00 18.91 -8.52
N ALA A 720 -2.62 20.15 -8.18
CA ALA A 720 -2.10 21.13 -9.14
C ALA A 720 -0.81 20.63 -9.80
N ALA A 721 0.15 20.16 -8.99
CA ALA A 721 1.44 19.69 -9.51
C ALA A 721 1.29 18.45 -10.41
N ARG A 722 0.41 17.49 -10.05
CA ARG A 722 0.15 16.29 -10.87
C ARG A 722 -0.59 16.61 -12.16
N THR A 723 -1.56 17.52 -12.12
CA THR A 723 -2.24 17.99 -13.33
C THR A 723 -1.25 18.65 -14.29
N LEU A 724 -0.42 19.58 -13.80
CA LEU A 724 0.56 20.28 -14.62
C LEU A 724 1.63 19.34 -15.19
N HIS A 725 2.11 18.39 -14.39
CA HIS A 725 3.04 17.35 -14.84
C HIS A 725 2.42 16.45 -15.92
N GLY A 726 1.18 16.00 -15.72
CA GLY A 726 0.46 15.17 -16.69
C GLY A 726 0.25 15.88 -18.03
N MET A 727 -0.14 17.16 -18.00
CA MET A 727 -0.25 17.98 -19.21
C MET A 727 1.09 18.14 -19.94
N ALA A 728 2.20 18.27 -19.19
CA ALA A 728 3.53 18.41 -19.78
C ALA A 728 3.99 17.12 -20.49
N LEU A 729 3.66 15.95 -19.95
CA LEU A 729 3.93 14.65 -20.59
C LEU A 729 3.17 14.49 -21.92
N GLU A 730 2.01 15.11 -22.07
CA GLU A 730 1.21 15.10 -23.30
C GLU A 730 1.55 16.24 -24.26
N GLY A 731 2.56 17.05 -23.95
CA GLY A 731 2.96 18.20 -24.79
C GLY A 731 1.97 19.37 -24.77
N ARG A 732 1.07 19.40 -23.78
CA ARG A 732 0.05 20.46 -23.57
C ARG A 732 0.49 21.52 -22.54
N ALA A 733 1.60 21.28 -21.85
CA ALA A 733 2.31 22.25 -21.03
C ALA A 733 3.81 22.22 -21.34
N PRO A 734 4.59 23.24 -20.96
CA PRO A 734 6.03 23.27 -21.19
C PRO A 734 6.75 22.01 -20.68
N SER A 735 7.67 21.46 -21.47
CA SER A 735 8.41 20.22 -21.16
C SER A 735 9.22 20.30 -19.87
N LEU A 736 9.53 21.50 -19.38
CA LEU A 736 10.15 21.74 -18.08
C LEU A 736 9.37 21.05 -16.94
N PHE A 737 8.04 21.09 -16.97
CA PHE A 737 7.19 20.52 -15.92
C PHE A 737 7.08 18.98 -15.99
N ALA A 738 7.55 18.36 -17.08
CA ALA A 738 7.65 16.91 -17.19
C ALA A 738 8.88 16.34 -16.45
N ARG A 739 9.81 17.18 -15.99
CA ARG A 739 11.06 16.72 -15.37
C ARG A 739 10.86 16.35 -13.89
N CYS A 740 11.23 15.12 -13.54
CA CYS A 740 11.22 14.61 -12.17
C CYS A 740 12.63 14.54 -11.55
N ASN A 741 12.71 14.55 -10.21
CA ASN A 741 13.93 14.24 -9.48
C ASN A 741 14.20 12.72 -9.42
N ARG A 742 15.32 12.30 -8.81
CA ARG A 742 15.70 10.87 -8.65
C ARG A 742 14.65 10.01 -7.94
N ASN A 743 13.77 10.62 -7.16
CA ASN A 743 12.70 9.95 -6.41
C ASN A 743 11.34 10.01 -7.12
N GLY A 744 11.29 10.48 -8.37
CA GLY A 744 10.05 10.57 -9.17
C GLY A 744 9.16 11.78 -8.89
N LEU A 745 9.65 12.80 -8.17
CA LEU A 745 8.88 14.01 -7.84
C LEU A 745 9.03 15.09 -8.94
N PRO A 746 7.94 15.63 -9.52
CA PRO A 746 7.99 16.69 -10.54
C PRO A 746 8.21 18.07 -9.90
N TYR A 747 9.45 18.34 -9.48
CA TYR A 747 9.78 19.50 -8.64
C TYR A 747 9.51 20.87 -9.28
N TYR A 748 9.62 21.02 -10.61
CA TYR A 748 9.23 22.27 -11.28
C TYR A 748 7.72 22.51 -11.23
N ALA A 749 6.92 21.45 -11.40
CA ALA A 749 5.48 21.55 -11.31
C ALA A 749 5.04 21.87 -9.88
N VAL A 750 5.68 21.26 -8.88
CA VAL A 750 5.47 21.58 -7.46
C VAL A 750 5.83 23.03 -7.17
N GLY A 751 6.99 23.52 -7.64
CA GLY A 751 7.41 24.91 -7.46
C GLY A 751 6.44 25.91 -8.10
N ALA A 752 5.94 25.62 -9.30
CA ALA A 752 4.93 26.45 -9.97
C ALA A 752 3.61 26.50 -9.18
N SER A 753 3.14 25.37 -8.64
CA SER A 753 1.95 25.35 -7.79
C SER A 753 2.16 26.12 -6.49
N LEU A 754 3.31 25.96 -5.83
CA LEU A 754 3.63 26.66 -4.57
C LEU A 754 3.75 28.17 -4.75
N ALA A 755 4.13 28.66 -5.93
CA ALA A 755 4.18 30.09 -6.21
C ALA A 755 2.82 30.79 -6.02
N PHE A 756 1.70 30.07 -6.19
CA PHE A 756 0.36 30.61 -5.93
C PHE A 756 0.09 30.88 -4.44
N CYS A 757 0.85 30.30 -3.51
CA CYS A 757 0.77 30.68 -2.09
C CYS A 757 1.05 32.18 -1.89
N LEU A 758 1.87 32.78 -2.77
CA LEU A 758 2.20 34.20 -2.69
C LEU A 758 0.97 35.10 -2.93
N LEU A 759 -0.06 34.62 -3.61
CA LEU A 759 -1.33 35.35 -3.72
C LEU A 759 -2.03 35.49 -2.35
N GLY A 760 -1.66 34.67 -1.35
CA GLY A 760 -2.11 34.84 0.02
C GLY A 760 -1.68 36.19 0.63
N PHE A 761 -0.63 36.84 0.11
CA PHE A 761 -0.22 38.18 0.54
C PHE A 761 -1.20 39.29 0.15
N LEU A 762 -2.19 39.03 -0.71
CA LEU A 762 -3.25 40.00 -1.03
C LEU A 762 -4.03 40.46 0.21
N GLN A 763 -4.04 39.63 1.26
CA GLN A 763 -4.62 39.91 2.58
C GLN A 763 -3.83 40.95 3.40
N VAL A 764 -2.62 41.32 2.98
CA VAL A 764 -1.83 42.36 3.68
C VAL A 764 -2.41 43.74 3.41
N SER A 765 -2.89 43.97 2.18
CA SER A 765 -3.46 45.25 1.74
C SER A 765 -4.99 45.27 1.74
N ASN A 766 -5.66 44.15 1.97
CA ASN A 766 -7.11 43.99 1.93
C ASN A 766 -7.58 43.07 3.06
N SER A 767 -8.87 43.11 3.43
CA SER A 767 -9.38 42.17 4.44
C SER A 767 -9.35 40.72 3.94
N SER A 768 -9.15 39.78 4.86
CA SER A 768 -9.15 38.34 4.55
C SER A 768 -10.47 37.88 3.92
N SER A 769 -11.60 38.40 4.38
CA SER A 769 -12.93 38.09 3.81
C SER A 769 -13.06 38.55 2.35
N THR A 770 -12.54 39.73 2.02
CA THR A 770 -12.55 40.26 0.64
C THR A 770 -11.75 39.38 -0.31
N VAL A 771 -10.51 39.06 0.06
CA VAL A 771 -9.63 38.20 -0.75
C VAL A 771 -10.22 36.79 -0.90
N LEU A 772 -10.82 36.26 0.17
CA LEU A 772 -11.50 34.97 0.14
C LEU A 772 -12.63 34.97 -0.90
N ASN A 773 -13.49 36.00 -0.90
CA ASN A 773 -14.58 36.12 -1.88
C ASN A 773 -14.07 36.25 -3.31
N TRP A 774 -12.98 37.01 -3.55
CA TRP A 774 -12.37 37.11 -4.88
C TRP A 774 -11.90 35.75 -5.40
N LEU A 775 -11.22 34.97 -4.54
CA LEU A 775 -10.75 33.65 -4.92
C LEU A 775 -11.91 32.68 -5.17
N VAL A 776 -12.96 32.73 -4.35
CA VAL A 776 -14.15 31.89 -4.53
C VAL A 776 -14.79 32.16 -5.89
N GLY A 777 -15.05 33.42 -6.26
CA GLY A 777 -15.68 33.77 -7.54
C GLY A 777 -14.96 33.17 -8.75
N ILE A 778 -13.64 33.27 -8.78
CA ILE A 778 -12.82 32.71 -9.87
C ILE A 778 -12.83 31.16 -9.87
N ILE A 779 -12.79 30.54 -8.69
CA ILE A 779 -12.68 29.07 -8.57
C ILE A 779 -14.01 28.38 -8.92
N VAL A 780 -15.16 28.94 -8.52
CA VAL A 780 -16.49 28.32 -8.75
C VAL A 780 -16.72 28.06 -10.24
N ALA A 781 -16.49 29.08 -11.08
CA ALA A 781 -16.64 28.98 -12.52
C ALA A 781 -15.76 27.87 -13.11
N SER A 782 -14.53 27.76 -12.60
CA SER A 782 -13.57 26.77 -13.08
C SER A 782 -14.01 25.33 -12.80
N TYR A 783 -14.57 25.04 -11.62
CA TYR A 783 -15.15 23.72 -11.32
C TYR A 783 -16.29 23.37 -12.28
N LEU A 784 -17.26 24.27 -12.44
CA LEU A 784 -18.43 24.03 -13.28
C LEU A 784 -18.04 23.83 -14.75
N LEU A 785 -17.09 24.61 -15.29
CA LEU A 785 -16.60 24.43 -16.66
C LEU A 785 -15.93 23.07 -16.87
N ASN A 786 -15.19 22.56 -15.89
CA ASN A 786 -14.64 21.20 -15.97
C ASN A 786 -15.73 20.14 -15.93
N TYR A 787 -16.81 20.35 -15.16
CA TYR A 787 -17.97 19.46 -15.17
C TYR A 787 -18.71 19.52 -16.51
N VAL A 788 -18.87 20.69 -17.11
CA VAL A 788 -19.40 20.85 -18.48
C VAL A 788 -18.58 20.04 -19.48
N GLY A 789 -17.25 20.22 -19.49
CA GLY A 789 -16.35 19.47 -20.38
C GLY A 789 -16.41 17.95 -20.13
N THR A 790 -16.56 17.53 -18.88
CA THR A 790 -16.70 16.12 -18.51
C THR A 790 -18.04 15.55 -18.97
N CYS A 791 -19.14 16.29 -18.82
CA CYS A 791 -20.46 15.87 -19.30
C CYS A 791 -20.51 15.79 -20.82
N ILE A 792 -19.88 16.73 -21.54
CA ILE A 792 -19.72 16.67 -23.00
C ILE A 792 -18.95 15.40 -23.39
N THR A 793 -17.83 15.13 -22.72
CA THR A 793 -17.01 13.93 -22.95
C THR A 793 -17.80 12.65 -22.69
N TYR A 794 -18.62 12.62 -21.64
CA TYR A 794 -19.48 11.48 -21.33
C TYR A 794 -20.57 11.26 -22.38
N LEU A 795 -21.29 12.31 -22.78
CA LEU A 795 -22.33 12.19 -23.82
C LEU A 795 -21.73 11.73 -25.15
N HIS A 796 -20.51 12.19 -25.46
CA HIS A 796 -19.76 11.71 -26.60
C HIS A 796 -19.39 10.23 -26.48
N PHE A 797 -18.86 9.81 -25.32
CA PHE A 797 -18.56 8.42 -25.00
C PHE A 797 -19.80 7.52 -25.13
N TYR A 798 -20.95 7.97 -24.60
CA TYR A 798 -22.22 7.26 -24.71
C TYR A 798 -22.68 7.11 -26.17
N ALA A 799 -22.53 8.16 -26.98
CA ALA A 799 -22.81 8.11 -28.41
C ALA A 799 -21.86 7.17 -29.17
N ALA A 800 -20.58 7.15 -28.79
CA ALA A 800 -19.57 6.27 -29.37
C ALA A 800 -19.87 4.80 -29.06
N LEU A 801 -20.21 4.45 -27.81
CA LEU A 801 -20.63 3.09 -27.44
C LEU A 801 -21.80 2.60 -28.29
N ARG A 802 -22.84 3.44 -28.47
CA ARG A 802 -24.01 3.10 -29.30
C ARG A 802 -23.65 2.89 -30.77
N ARG A 803 -22.82 3.76 -31.36
CA ARG A 803 -22.42 3.63 -32.77
C ARG A 803 -21.49 2.45 -33.02
N GLN A 804 -20.69 2.07 -32.04
CA GLN A 804 -19.77 0.94 -32.12
C GLN A 804 -20.41 -0.38 -31.67
N GLY A 805 -21.71 -0.39 -31.32
CA GLY A 805 -22.43 -1.60 -30.92
C GLY A 805 -22.02 -2.17 -29.56
N ILE A 806 -21.32 -1.40 -28.71
CA ILE A 806 -20.87 -1.85 -27.40
C ILE A 806 -22.00 -1.65 -26.39
N SER A 807 -22.55 -2.75 -25.86
CA SER A 807 -23.60 -2.67 -24.84
C SER A 807 -23.08 -2.05 -23.54
N ARG A 808 -23.87 -1.13 -22.96
CA ARG A 808 -23.59 -0.53 -21.64
C ARG A 808 -23.59 -1.54 -20.50
N ASP A 809 -24.17 -2.72 -20.69
CA ASP A 809 -24.13 -3.80 -19.69
C ASP A 809 -22.74 -4.42 -19.56
N THR A 810 -21.86 -4.18 -20.52
CA THR A 810 -20.45 -4.58 -20.45
C THR A 810 -19.62 -3.64 -19.57
N LEU A 811 -20.17 -2.49 -19.17
CA LEU A 811 -19.43 -1.49 -18.40
C LEU A 811 -19.24 -1.93 -16.94
N PRO A 812 -18.05 -1.72 -16.36
CA PRO A 812 -17.75 -2.03 -14.95
C PRO A 812 -18.64 -1.29 -13.94
N TYR A 813 -19.07 -0.09 -14.31
CA TYR A 813 -20.06 0.74 -13.62
C TYR A 813 -21.11 1.18 -14.64
N LYS A 814 -22.39 1.07 -14.27
CA LYS A 814 -23.53 1.49 -15.08
C LYS A 814 -24.35 2.50 -14.28
N GLY A 815 -24.34 3.75 -14.73
CA GLY A 815 -25.12 4.86 -14.21
C GLY A 815 -26.61 4.67 -14.52
N VAL A 816 -27.43 5.20 -13.62
CA VAL A 816 -28.89 5.10 -13.66
C VAL A 816 -29.43 6.27 -14.49
N LEU A 817 -30.48 6.07 -15.28
CA LEU A 817 -31.10 7.11 -16.13
C LEU A 817 -30.20 7.70 -17.24
N GLN A 818 -29.06 7.10 -17.54
CA GLN A 818 -28.20 7.57 -18.63
C GLN A 818 -28.81 7.23 -20.00
N PRO A 819 -28.86 8.19 -20.96
CA PRO A 819 -28.05 9.43 -21.00
C PRO A 819 -28.79 10.67 -20.47
N TYR A 820 -30.04 10.54 -20.01
CA TYR A 820 -30.83 11.69 -19.51
C TYR A 820 -30.16 12.34 -18.30
N ALA A 821 -29.56 11.53 -17.41
CA ALA A 821 -28.74 12.05 -16.32
C ALA A 821 -27.55 12.88 -16.83
N GLY A 822 -26.85 12.43 -17.88
CA GLY A 822 -25.75 13.19 -18.51
C GLY A 822 -26.20 14.52 -19.13
N TRP A 823 -27.37 14.55 -19.79
CA TRP A 823 -27.94 15.80 -20.31
C TRP A 823 -28.39 16.74 -19.19
N PHE A 824 -29.03 16.21 -18.15
CA PHE A 824 -29.41 16.98 -16.96
C PHE A 824 -28.18 17.59 -16.27
N ALA A 825 -27.10 16.82 -16.12
CA ALA A 825 -25.83 17.31 -15.59
C ALA A 825 -25.22 18.42 -16.46
N LEU A 826 -25.21 18.24 -17.78
CA LEU A 826 -24.68 19.24 -18.72
C LEU A 826 -25.47 20.55 -18.65
N VAL A 827 -26.79 20.48 -18.79
CA VAL A 827 -27.66 21.66 -18.75
C VAL A 827 -27.59 22.32 -17.36
N GLY A 828 -27.64 21.53 -16.29
CA GLY A 828 -27.55 22.03 -14.92
C GLY A 828 -26.24 22.77 -14.65
N THR A 829 -25.09 22.20 -15.06
CA THR A 829 -23.78 22.84 -14.87
C THR A 829 -23.60 24.09 -15.74
N ILE A 830 -24.13 24.10 -16.98
CA ILE A 830 -24.15 25.32 -17.82
C ILE A 830 -25.01 26.41 -17.17
N VAL A 831 -26.24 26.08 -16.75
CA VAL A 831 -27.13 27.04 -16.08
C VAL A 831 -26.44 27.59 -14.85
N MET A 832 -25.88 26.73 -13.99
CA MET A 832 -25.13 27.14 -12.80
C MET A 832 -23.97 28.08 -13.15
N THR A 833 -23.22 27.81 -14.22
CA THR A 833 -22.12 28.67 -14.67
C THR A 833 -22.61 30.05 -15.08
N LEU A 834 -23.77 30.13 -15.75
CA LEU A 834 -24.34 31.41 -16.18
C LEU A 834 -24.87 32.23 -15.00
N ILE A 835 -25.39 31.58 -13.96
CA ILE A 835 -25.98 32.25 -12.80
C ILE A 835 -25.02 32.49 -11.64
N ILE A 836 -23.71 32.20 -11.77
CA ILE A 836 -22.73 32.45 -10.68
C ILE A 836 -22.82 33.89 -10.19
N GLY A 837 -22.69 34.84 -11.11
CA GLY A 837 -22.82 36.26 -10.84
C GLY A 837 -24.23 36.78 -11.09
N PHE A 838 -25.29 36.04 -10.77
CA PHE A 838 -26.65 36.55 -11.00
C PHE A 838 -26.92 37.87 -10.26
N GLU A 839 -26.27 38.06 -9.11
CA GLU A 839 -26.45 39.24 -8.24
C GLU A 839 -26.14 40.54 -8.98
N ILE A 840 -25.09 40.58 -9.80
CA ILE A 840 -24.66 41.79 -10.52
C ILE A 840 -25.58 42.19 -11.69
N PHE A 841 -26.47 41.28 -12.11
CA PHE A 841 -27.46 41.54 -13.15
C PHE A 841 -28.80 42.02 -12.59
N LEU A 842 -28.93 42.14 -11.26
CA LEU A 842 -30.08 42.74 -10.62
C LEU A 842 -29.95 44.27 -10.58
N ASP A 843 -31.08 44.96 -10.62
CA ASP A 843 -31.13 46.43 -10.68
C ASP A 843 -30.36 47.06 -9.50
N GLY A 844 -29.38 47.91 -9.82
CA GLY A 844 -28.58 48.63 -8.83
C GLY A 844 -27.42 47.84 -8.20
N GLN A 845 -27.15 46.59 -8.63
CA GLN A 845 -26.08 45.73 -8.07
C GLN A 845 -24.87 45.54 -9.01
N TRP A 846 -24.76 46.32 -10.10
CA TRP A 846 -23.67 46.18 -11.05
C TRP A 846 -22.31 46.51 -10.42
N ASP A 847 -21.42 45.52 -10.40
CA ASP A 847 -20.02 45.69 -10.02
C ASP A 847 -19.10 45.06 -11.07
N VAL A 848 -18.25 45.91 -11.66
CA VAL A 848 -17.32 45.52 -12.73
C VAL A 848 -16.30 44.51 -12.20
N GLN A 849 -15.83 44.70 -10.96
CA GLN A 849 -14.84 43.82 -10.37
C GLN A 849 -15.40 42.40 -10.19
N THR A 850 -16.58 42.27 -9.59
CA THR A 850 -17.28 40.99 -9.39
C THR A 850 -17.61 40.31 -10.73
N PHE A 851 -18.04 41.07 -11.75
CA PHE A 851 -18.25 40.51 -13.10
C PHE A 851 -16.99 39.84 -13.64
N PHE A 852 -15.83 40.50 -13.54
CA PHE A 852 -14.58 39.88 -13.99
C PHE A 852 -14.20 38.69 -13.11
N LEU A 853 -14.36 38.77 -11.78
CA LEU A 853 -14.03 37.65 -10.90
C LEU A 853 -14.85 36.39 -11.21
N ASP A 854 -16.16 36.55 -11.45
CA ASP A 854 -17.08 35.43 -11.68
C ASP A 854 -16.96 34.84 -13.10
N TYR A 855 -16.68 35.65 -14.12
CA TYR A 855 -16.72 35.22 -15.52
C TYR A 855 -15.35 35.16 -16.22
N THR A 856 -14.23 35.57 -15.59
CA THR A 856 -12.90 35.50 -16.21
C THR A 856 -12.54 34.08 -16.65
N MET A 857 -12.84 33.08 -15.83
CA MET A 857 -12.49 31.69 -16.16
C MET A 857 -13.35 31.12 -17.29
N VAL A 858 -14.57 31.63 -17.49
CA VAL A 858 -15.39 31.33 -18.68
C VAL A 858 -14.71 31.87 -19.94
N GLY A 859 -14.28 33.13 -19.90
CA GLY A 859 -13.53 33.74 -21.01
C GLY A 859 -12.22 33.00 -21.28
N PHE A 860 -11.45 32.70 -20.23
CA PHE A 860 -10.22 31.91 -20.31
C PHE A 860 -10.46 30.56 -20.98
N PHE A 861 -11.49 29.82 -20.58
CA PHE A 861 -11.77 28.50 -21.13
C PHE A 861 -12.04 28.55 -22.65
N VAL A 862 -12.84 29.52 -23.10
CA VAL A 862 -13.13 29.74 -24.53
C VAL A 862 -11.87 30.14 -25.29
N VAL A 863 -11.08 31.07 -24.75
CA VAL A 863 -9.82 31.52 -25.37
C VAL A 863 -8.80 30.39 -25.43
N ALA A 864 -8.62 29.62 -24.36
CA ALA A 864 -7.70 28.49 -24.30
C ALA A 864 -8.10 27.40 -25.30
N PHE A 865 -9.39 27.09 -25.40
CA PHE A 865 -9.92 26.18 -26.41
C PHE A 865 -9.62 26.68 -27.83
N GLY A 866 -10.00 27.92 -28.14
CA GLY A 866 -9.80 28.53 -29.46
C GLY A 866 -8.32 28.65 -29.84
N PHE A 867 -7.46 29.07 -28.90
CA PHE A 867 -6.02 29.17 -29.09
C PHE A 867 -5.42 27.82 -29.49
N TRP A 868 -5.69 26.76 -28.71
CA TRP A 868 -5.14 25.44 -29.00
C TRP A 868 -5.71 24.87 -30.31
N LYS A 869 -7.00 25.09 -30.56
CA LYS A 869 -7.68 24.68 -31.79
C LYS A 869 -7.03 25.27 -33.03
N VAL A 870 -6.68 26.56 -33.00
CA VAL A 870 -6.05 27.26 -34.12
C VAL A 870 -4.57 26.91 -34.26
N VAL A 871 -3.81 26.93 -33.15
CA VAL A 871 -2.35 26.71 -33.16
C VAL A 871 -1.98 25.26 -33.48
N LYS A 872 -2.64 24.29 -32.86
CA LYS A 872 -2.39 22.85 -33.09
C LYS A 872 -3.27 22.24 -34.17
N ARG A 873 -4.21 23.01 -34.74
CA ARG A 873 -5.14 22.58 -35.79
C ARG A 873 -5.83 21.25 -35.44
N THR A 874 -6.26 21.12 -34.19
CA THR A 874 -6.85 19.89 -33.68
C THR A 874 -8.17 19.58 -34.39
N ARG A 875 -8.52 18.31 -34.50
CA ARG A 875 -9.76 17.87 -35.17
C ARG A 875 -10.70 17.24 -34.15
N TYR A 876 -11.99 17.51 -34.34
CA TYR A 876 -13.04 16.86 -33.57
C TYR A 876 -13.09 15.38 -33.95
N VAL A 877 -13.08 14.52 -32.94
CA VAL A 877 -13.17 13.07 -33.10
C VAL A 877 -14.64 12.69 -33.14
N TRP A 878 -15.11 12.13 -34.24
CA TRP A 878 -16.51 11.73 -34.36
C TRP A 878 -16.82 10.51 -33.49
N PRO A 879 -18.04 10.36 -32.93
CA PRO A 879 -18.36 9.23 -32.06
C PRO A 879 -18.16 7.86 -32.73
N GLY A 880 -18.34 7.78 -34.06
CA GLY A 880 -18.12 6.54 -34.81
C GLY A 880 -16.64 6.16 -34.97
N THR A 881 -15.73 7.12 -34.87
CA THR A 881 -14.27 6.94 -35.07
C THR A 881 -13.48 7.07 -33.76
N ALA A 882 -14.14 7.38 -32.64
CA ALA A 882 -13.50 7.54 -31.35
C ALA A 882 -12.93 6.22 -30.86
N ASP A 883 -11.62 6.16 -30.62
CA ASP A 883 -10.97 4.97 -30.11
C ASP A 883 -11.24 4.78 -28.62
N LEU A 884 -12.23 3.95 -28.29
CA LEU A 884 -12.56 3.60 -26.90
C LEU A 884 -11.54 2.64 -26.28
N GLY A 885 -10.68 2.01 -27.09
CA GLY A 885 -9.60 1.14 -26.63
C GLY A 885 -8.29 1.86 -26.31
N LEU A 886 -8.14 3.12 -26.77
CA LEU A 886 -6.90 3.92 -26.74
C LEU A 886 -5.66 3.11 -27.17
N GLY A 887 -5.68 2.56 -28.39
CA GLY A 887 -4.53 1.88 -28.98
C GLY A 887 -4.14 0.58 -28.26
N GLY A 888 -5.08 -0.09 -27.60
CA GLY A 888 -4.85 -1.34 -26.85
C GLY A 888 -4.72 -1.15 -25.34
N LEU A 889 -4.68 0.08 -24.85
CA LEU A 889 -4.56 0.40 -23.42
C LEU A 889 -5.70 -0.18 -22.58
N LYS A 890 -6.92 -0.21 -23.13
CA LYS A 890 -8.05 -0.88 -22.46
C LYS A 890 -7.78 -2.36 -22.26
N LYS A 891 -7.22 -3.03 -23.27
CA LYS A 891 -6.90 -4.46 -23.23
C LYS A 891 -5.80 -4.73 -22.19
N GLU A 892 -4.78 -3.87 -22.13
CA GLU A 892 -3.76 -3.94 -21.07
C GLU A 892 -4.37 -3.83 -19.66
N ILE A 893 -5.33 -2.93 -19.46
CA ILE A 893 -6.04 -2.80 -18.17
C ILE A 893 -6.91 -4.04 -17.90
N ASP A 894 -7.58 -4.57 -18.92
CA ASP A 894 -8.39 -5.80 -18.82
C ASP A 894 -7.50 -6.99 -18.39
N GLU A 895 -6.33 -7.14 -19.01
CA GLU A 895 -5.32 -8.18 -18.70
C GLU A 895 -4.74 -7.99 -17.29
N TYR A 896 -4.41 -6.75 -16.92
CA TYR A 896 -3.95 -6.42 -15.56
C TYR A 896 -5.00 -6.82 -14.51
N GLU A 897 -6.27 -6.43 -14.70
CA GLU A 897 -7.31 -6.76 -13.73
C GLU A 897 -7.65 -8.25 -13.67
N ALA A 898 -7.56 -8.97 -14.79
CA ALA A 898 -7.71 -10.42 -14.82
C ALA A 898 -6.59 -11.13 -14.05
N GLY A 899 -5.37 -10.58 -14.07
CA GLY A 899 -4.20 -11.10 -13.34
C GLY A 899 -4.15 -10.75 -11.85
N VAL A 900 -4.88 -9.71 -11.40
CA VAL A 900 -4.82 -9.22 -10.01
C VAL A 900 -5.72 -10.06 -9.07
N VAL A 901 -5.13 -11.11 -8.48
CA VAL A 901 -5.78 -11.91 -7.42
C VAL A 901 -5.62 -11.22 -6.06
N VAL A 902 -6.71 -10.69 -5.50
CA VAL A 902 -6.68 -10.04 -4.18
C VAL A 902 -7.13 -11.01 -3.08
N PRO A 903 -6.40 -11.10 -1.95
CA PRO A 903 -6.85 -11.86 -0.79
C PRO A 903 -8.25 -11.45 -0.36
N VAL A 904 -9.17 -12.40 -0.25
CA VAL A 904 -10.44 -12.19 0.45
C VAL A 904 -10.12 -12.11 1.95
N ARG A 905 -10.01 -10.90 2.49
CA ARG A 905 -9.84 -10.68 3.94
C ARG A 905 -11.12 -11.10 4.69
N ARG A 906 -10.97 -11.85 5.80
CA ARG A 906 -12.06 -12.34 6.67
C ARG A 906 -11.90 -11.79 8.10
N GLY A 907 -13.00 -11.67 8.84
CA GLY A 907 -13.02 -11.25 10.24
C GLY A 907 -13.16 -9.74 10.46
N VAL A 908 -12.64 -9.23 11.59
CA VAL A 908 -12.71 -7.81 12.01
C VAL A 908 -12.15 -6.84 10.97
N ALA A 909 -11.14 -7.27 10.20
CA ALA A 909 -10.61 -6.50 9.08
C ALA A 909 -11.63 -6.25 7.96
N ARG A 910 -12.59 -7.16 7.73
CA ARG A 910 -13.70 -6.95 6.77
C ARG A 910 -14.73 -5.98 7.33
N VAL A 911 -14.95 -5.98 8.65
CA VAL A 911 -15.86 -5.03 9.31
C VAL A 911 -15.26 -3.62 9.27
N TRP A 912 -13.98 -3.49 9.59
CA TRP A 912 -13.25 -2.22 9.45
C TRP A 912 -13.15 -1.76 7.99
N ASP A 913 -12.77 -2.65 7.06
CA ASP A 913 -12.71 -2.30 5.63
C ASP A 913 -14.11 -1.93 5.10
N GLY A 914 -15.21 -2.52 5.61
CA GLY A 914 -16.59 -2.17 5.21
C GLY A 914 -17.22 -1.00 5.96
N LEU A 915 -16.61 -0.50 7.04
CA LEU A 915 -17.03 0.73 7.73
C LEU A 915 -16.42 1.97 7.06
N PHE A 916 -15.28 1.79 6.37
CA PHE A 916 -14.55 2.81 5.63
C PHE A 916 -14.68 2.69 4.09
N GLU A 917 -15.24 1.58 3.58
CA GLU A 917 -15.66 1.44 2.17
C GLU A 917 -17.16 1.72 2.03
#